data_AF-A0A077XXB5-F1
#
_entry.id   AF-A0A077XXB5-F1
#
_cell.length_a   1.000
_cell.length_b   1.000
_cell.length_c   1.000
_cell.angle_alpha   90.00
_cell.angle_beta   90.00
_cell.angle_gamma   90.00
#
_symmetry.space_group_name_H-M   'P 1'
#
loop_
_entity.id
_entity.type
_entity.pdbx_description
1 polymer ?
#
loop_
_entity_poly.entity_id
_entity_poly.type
_entity_poly.pdbx_seq_one_letter_code
_entity_poly.pdbx_strand_id
1 'polypeptide(L)'
;MVKTYASNPAASKKRLDQLFEEQRFQKFGYFEIPALSRVAITLGEQDEDLLSRLYKQVFAGGDFSREQKTALGPKSYIMSLNSNAAQDFDMARHMLSNDFLKLLQASPIAGIKALGASVEGQKQKWSFKPEVEYNVAYCSGHHTFKEDQDYFYIYDRNSEYHEEDNIYHVFMDWLPNAEPELIKDIPDLLLKQSSKAMVWRIIFDIGILYPELLATRLLESATDPVVLSSTTTRSRAIRLIAAAYPHLRKDQQEKVELTILNSDFEFTGEPAYFTKIIISEVFKEIGKENLASPQSREFLENQEKEQSALEERIDVVPTEEVPVTIDERTKNETTEAVPESFSSVSQHIQNLLSDQPGADPAVTLWPMVTKLLVLEEARTGGSSELGATEAIMLIKGIAEALASGWVPNEEIDGAISRLIALSYHSTPSTNESTEEDFSRFPTWGGHSVRVDAAAAIGKFTAMAELWPKIRERYKKLLFEDPHPAVRMQAINCILGLWDHDGDGLWKIVEKFVNTEENSSVLGYGALQLCRLQAVAPDQLEPLILELSGKKVSSVSNNNTITSAISYFAVVKERPASKMVLEHWIQNFKDYEKNIHDTLVSLRNYLGIGYATGTEQKTFIRKNVIALLHELTEMLESVISDWTFDRAPTDEEIISVNLISTISSQLYFAFAYQDGIVLSLNEQRVLLTDYAPLLSKLSTLGTPKTVYEVLQLLERFVEADPNLCFDLISEAVLRKSGVAKYEYEPMGATLFVKLVGLFLSDYRYIFSDSKRRTDLIDCLALFVEVGWPEARRIFQELQDLR
;
A
#
# COMPACT_ATOMS: atom_id res chain seq x y z
N MET A 1 -29.78 21.83 1.20
CA MET A 1 -30.77 21.52 0.14
C MET A 1 -31.38 20.14 0.33
N VAL A 2 -30.58 19.07 0.49
CA VAL A 2 -31.13 17.72 0.80
C VAL A 2 -32.00 17.70 2.06
N LYS A 3 -31.60 18.40 3.13
CA LYS A 3 -32.42 18.55 4.36
C LYS A 3 -33.80 19.19 4.16
N THR A 4 -34.04 19.86 3.03
CA THR A 4 -35.31 20.53 2.69
C THR A 4 -35.91 19.98 1.39
N TYR A 5 -35.46 18.80 0.94
CA TYR A 5 -35.80 18.23 -0.36
C TYR A 5 -37.32 18.01 -0.49
N ALA A 6 -37.96 17.48 0.56
CA ALA A 6 -39.40 17.23 0.62
C ALA A 6 -40.28 18.50 0.45
N SER A 7 -39.74 19.69 0.72
CA SER A 7 -40.51 20.95 0.61
C SER A 7 -40.79 21.36 -0.83
N ASN A 8 -39.89 21.01 -1.77
CA ASN A 8 -40.11 21.18 -3.21
C ASN A 8 -39.17 20.22 -3.99
N PRO A 9 -39.62 18.98 -4.24
CA PRO A 9 -38.78 17.96 -4.87
C PRO A 9 -38.29 18.34 -6.26
N ALA A 10 -39.16 18.91 -7.11
CA ALA A 10 -38.80 19.29 -8.49
C ALA A 10 -37.71 20.38 -8.54
N ALA A 11 -37.81 21.41 -7.70
CA ALA A 11 -36.80 22.46 -7.64
C ALA A 11 -35.49 21.97 -6.98
N SER A 12 -35.59 21.08 -5.99
CA SER A 12 -34.43 20.49 -5.31
C SER A 12 -33.65 19.56 -6.24
N LYS A 13 -34.34 18.67 -6.97
CA LYS A 13 -33.76 17.79 -7.99
C LYS A 13 -33.03 18.58 -9.05
N LYS A 14 -33.70 19.56 -9.66
CA LYS A 14 -33.11 20.43 -10.70
C LYS A 14 -31.82 21.12 -10.24
N ARG A 15 -31.71 21.53 -8.96
CA ARG A 15 -30.49 22.16 -8.43
C ARG A 15 -29.38 21.17 -8.13
N LEU A 16 -29.71 19.99 -7.61
CA LEU A 16 -28.72 18.94 -7.34
C LEU A 16 -28.20 18.31 -8.64
N ASP A 17 -29.02 18.27 -9.68
CA ASP A 17 -28.61 17.81 -11.02
C ASP A 17 -27.46 18.66 -11.59
N GLN A 18 -27.41 19.96 -11.25
CA GLN A 18 -26.34 20.86 -11.70
C GLN A 18 -24.95 20.45 -11.18
N LEU A 19 -24.88 19.69 -10.08
CA LEU A 19 -23.61 19.20 -9.52
C LEU A 19 -22.90 18.21 -10.45
N PHE A 20 -23.66 17.55 -11.32
CA PHE A 20 -23.17 16.56 -12.28
C PHE A 20 -22.91 17.17 -13.67
N GLU A 21 -23.15 18.47 -13.87
CA GLU A 21 -22.78 19.16 -15.10
C GLU A 21 -21.25 19.21 -15.23
N GLU A 22 -20.70 18.76 -16.36
CA GLU A 22 -19.26 18.54 -16.57
C GLU A 22 -18.39 19.73 -16.12
N GLN A 23 -18.75 20.96 -16.53
CA GLN A 23 -18.00 22.16 -16.17
C GLN A 23 -18.00 22.45 -14.67
N ARG A 24 -19.11 22.17 -13.98
CA ARG A 24 -19.21 22.37 -12.53
C ARG A 24 -18.50 21.25 -11.77
N PHE A 25 -18.72 20.01 -12.20
CA PHE A 25 -18.11 18.83 -11.62
C PHE A 25 -16.57 18.92 -11.66
N GLN A 26 -15.98 19.25 -12.82
CA GLN A 26 -14.51 19.42 -12.93
C GLN A 26 -13.98 20.54 -12.02
N LYS A 27 -14.78 21.58 -11.77
CA LYS A 27 -14.34 22.75 -10.99
C LYS A 27 -14.56 22.62 -9.48
N PHE A 28 -15.64 21.98 -9.05
CA PHE A 28 -16.08 21.97 -7.64
C PHE A 28 -16.46 20.57 -7.13
N GLY A 29 -16.42 19.54 -7.97
CA GLY A 29 -16.84 18.18 -7.64
C GLY A 29 -16.08 17.61 -6.44
N TYR A 30 -14.79 17.92 -6.31
CA TYR A 30 -13.96 17.49 -5.17
C TYR A 30 -14.47 17.93 -3.80
N PHE A 31 -15.29 18.99 -3.72
CA PHE A 31 -15.87 19.47 -2.46
C PHE A 31 -17.39 19.24 -2.39
N GLU A 32 -18.10 19.44 -3.51
CA GLU A 32 -19.57 19.33 -3.53
C GLU A 32 -20.06 17.87 -3.47
N ILE A 33 -19.35 16.92 -4.07
CA ILE A 33 -19.74 15.51 -4.15
C ILE A 33 -19.53 14.77 -2.81
N PRO A 34 -18.41 14.94 -2.08
CA PRO A 34 -18.28 14.40 -0.72
C PRO A 34 -19.35 14.96 0.24
N ALA A 35 -19.69 16.25 0.11
CA ALA A 35 -20.74 16.86 0.92
C ALA A 35 -22.13 16.25 0.64
N LEU A 36 -22.42 15.90 -0.62
CA LEU A 36 -23.64 15.19 -1.01
C LEU A 36 -23.64 13.73 -0.50
N SER A 37 -22.48 13.07 -0.52
CA SER A 37 -22.30 11.68 -0.05
C SER A 37 -22.60 11.53 1.45
N ARG A 38 -22.32 12.54 2.27
CA ARG A 38 -22.69 12.59 3.72
C ARG A 38 -24.18 12.44 4.01
N VAL A 39 -25.03 12.72 3.02
CA VAL A 39 -26.49 12.67 3.17
C VAL A 39 -27.12 11.65 2.22
N ALA A 40 -26.35 10.67 1.75
CA ALA A 40 -26.76 9.66 0.78
C ALA A 40 -27.96 8.81 1.25
N ILE A 41 -28.02 8.43 2.54
CA ILE A 41 -29.14 7.65 3.09
C ILE A 41 -30.46 8.45 2.99
N THR A 42 -30.45 9.70 3.48
CA THR A 42 -31.62 10.60 3.37
C THR A 42 -31.96 10.91 1.92
N LEU A 43 -30.97 10.96 1.03
CA LEU A 43 -31.21 11.14 -0.39
C LEU A 43 -31.92 9.92 -1.00
N GLY A 44 -31.53 8.71 -0.63
CA GLY A 44 -32.15 7.46 -1.09
C GLY A 44 -33.62 7.32 -0.73
N GLU A 45 -34.02 7.78 0.46
CA GLU A 45 -35.43 7.82 0.88
C GLU A 45 -36.30 8.79 0.06
N GLN A 46 -35.68 9.76 -0.63
CA GLN A 46 -36.38 10.86 -1.30
C GLN A 46 -36.29 10.79 -2.83
N ASP A 47 -35.16 10.34 -3.39
CA ASP A 47 -34.90 10.29 -4.83
C ASP A 47 -33.84 9.22 -5.17
N GLU A 48 -34.30 8.00 -5.43
CA GLU A 48 -33.47 6.85 -5.80
C GLU A 48 -32.63 7.10 -7.07
N ASP A 49 -33.18 7.83 -8.06
CA ASP A 49 -32.48 8.08 -9.32
C ASP A 49 -31.32 9.06 -9.16
N LEU A 50 -31.48 10.04 -8.27
CA LEU A 50 -30.39 10.97 -7.94
C LEU A 50 -29.31 10.27 -7.10
N LEU A 51 -29.68 9.32 -6.25
CA LEU A 51 -28.74 8.48 -5.53
C LEU A 51 -27.94 7.58 -6.48
N SER A 52 -28.59 6.88 -7.42
CA SER A 52 -27.90 6.08 -8.44
C SER A 52 -26.89 6.90 -9.23
N ARG A 53 -27.24 8.13 -9.62
CA ARG A 53 -26.32 9.03 -10.33
C ARG A 53 -25.12 9.44 -9.47
N LEU A 54 -25.32 9.67 -8.17
CA LEU A 54 -24.23 9.92 -7.23
C LEU A 54 -23.26 8.73 -7.18
N TYR A 55 -23.77 7.51 -6.99
CA TYR A 55 -22.94 6.30 -6.99
C TYR A 55 -22.21 6.11 -8.32
N LYS A 56 -22.90 6.23 -9.45
CA LYS A 56 -22.29 6.14 -10.79
C LYS A 56 -21.16 7.16 -10.95
N GLN A 57 -21.37 8.42 -10.57
CA GLN A 57 -20.36 9.46 -10.72
C GLN A 57 -19.15 9.26 -9.80
N VAL A 58 -19.37 8.88 -8.54
CA VAL A 58 -18.27 8.67 -7.58
C VAL A 58 -17.40 7.49 -7.98
N PHE A 59 -18.01 6.38 -8.40
CA PHE A 59 -17.26 5.18 -8.82
C PHE A 59 -16.63 5.34 -10.22
N ALA A 60 -17.15 6.25 -11.05
CA ALA A 60 -16.46 6.68 -12.28
C ALA A 60 -15.21 7.53 -12.05
N GLY A 61 -15.00 8.03 -10.83
CA GLY A 61 -13.88 8.89 -10.51
C GLY A 61 -14.01 10.29 -11.10
N GLY A 62 -13.00 11.11 -10.86
CA GLY A 62 -12.84 12.42 -11.49
C GLY A 62 -11.37 12.76 -11.65
N ASP A 63 -11.04 13.49 -12.73
CA ASP A 63 -9.68 13.90 -13.03
C ASP A 63 -9.33 15.17 -12.24
N PHE A 64 -9.25 15.03 -10.91
CA PHE A 64 -8.87 16.12 -10.01
C PHE A 64 -7.35 16.12 -9.79
N SER A 65 -6.75 17.32 -9.80
CA SER A 65 -5.31 17.46 -9.66
C SER A 65 -4.85 17.12 -8.23
N ARG A 66 -3.85 16.26 -8.11
CA ARG A 66 -3.10 16.04 -6.85
C ARG A 66 -2.23 17.23 -6.46
N GLU A 67 -1.95 18.14 -7.39
CA GLU A 67 -1.18 19.36 -7.15
C GLU A 67 -2.05 20.49 -6.59
N GLN A 68 -3.37 20.43 -6.82
CA GLN A 68 -4.31 21.37 -6.24
C GLN A 68 -4.47 21.09 -4.74
N LYS A 69 -3.62 21.75 -3.93
CA LYS A 69 -3.71 21.70 -2.47
C LYS A 69 -5.04 22.28 -1.98
N THR A 70 -5.70 21.52 -1.13
CA THR A 70 -6.92 21.94 -0.42
C THR A 70 -6.64 21.96 1.08
N ALA A 71 -7.45 22.70 1.84
CA ALA A 71 -7.35 22.76 3.29
C ALA A 71 -8.51 22.00 3.92
N LEU A 72 -8.22 21.07 4.82
CA LEU A 72 -9.19 20.39 5.65
C LEU A 72 -9.48 21.24 6.89
N GLY A 73 -10.58 21.99 6.84
CA GLY A 73 -11.00 22.86 7.94
C GLY A 73 -10.48 24.31 7.82
N PRO A 74 -10.67 25.14 8.87
CA PRO A 74 -10.20 26.52 8.88
C PRO A 74 -8.66 26.58 8.81
N LYS A 75 -8.13 27.62 8.14
CA LYS A 75 -6.68 27.84 8.04
C LYS A 75 -6.07 27.95 9.45
N SER A 76 -5.24 26.99 9.83
CA SER A 76 -4.47 26.98 11.08
C SER A 76 -2.99 26.88 10.74
N TYR A 77 -2.18 27.76 11.33
CA TYR A 77 -0.73 27.68 11.26
C TYR A 77 -0.17 26.56 12.15
N ILE A 78 -0.91 26.10 13.17
CA ILE A 78 -0.49 25.01 14.06
C ILE A 78 -0.68 23.64 13.41
N MET A 79 -1.89 23.38 12.92
CA MET A 79 -2.23 22.12 12.27
C MET A 79 -2.84 22.41 10.90
N SER A 80 -1.95 22.67 9.94
CA SER A 80 -2.32 22.77 8.53
C SER A 80 -2.64 21.36 8.02
N LEU A 81 -3.89 20.92 8.17
CA LEU A 81 -4.36 19.72 7.49
C LEU A 81 -4.55 20.07 6.01
N ASN A 82 -3.50 19.82 5.23
CA ASN A 82 -3.55 19.96 3.79
C ASN A 82 -3.98 18.62 3.18
N SER A 83 -4.94 18.68 2.29
CA SER A 83 -5.32 17.59 1.39
C SER A 83 -5.03 18.04 -0.04
N ASN A 84 -5.47 17.27 -1.02
CA ASN A 84 -5.55 17.73 -2.39
C ASN A 84 -6.93 17.39 -2.97
N ALA A 85 -7.27 18.03 -4.09
CA ALA A 85 -8.57 17.85 -4.73
C ALA A 85 -8.87 16.38 -5.09
N ALA A 86 -7.86 15.58 -5.44
CA ALA A 86 -8.07 14.15 -5.69
C ALA A 86 -8.42 13.39 -4.39
N GLN A 87 -7.65 13.60 -3.31
CA GLN A 87 -7.91 12.99 -2.01
C GLN A 87 -9.27 13.38 -1.43
N ASP A 88 -9.65 14.65 -1.53
CA ASP A 88 -10.95 15.12 -1.04
C ASP A 88 -12.11 14.48 -1.81
N PHE A 89 -11.96 14.31 -3.13
CA PHE A 89 -12.95 13.60 -3.93
C PHE A 89 -13.04 12.12 -3.55
N ASP A 90 -11.89 11.44 -3.40
CA ASP A 90 -11.82 10.01 -3.06
C ASP A 90 -12.51 9.69 -1.71
N MET A 91 -12.58 10.65 -0.79
CA MET A 91 -13.37 10.51 0.44
C MET A 91 -14.84 10.17 0.16
N ALA A 92 -15.44 10.68 -0.93
CA ALA A 92 -16.82 10.37 -1.29
C ALA A 92 -17.02 8.86 -1.48
N ARG A 93 -16.08 8.18 -2.14
CA ARG A 93 -16.14 6.75 -2.39
C ARG A 93 -16.10 5.95 -1.10
N HIS A 94 -15.15 6.25 -0.23
CA HIS A 94 -15.03 5.62 1.09
C HIS A 94 -16.31 5.81 1.94
N MET A 95 -16.88 7.01 1.94
CA MET A 95 -18.11 7.31 2.67
C MET A 95 -19.32 6.51 2.16
N LEU A 96 -19.51 6.45 0.84
CA LEU A 96 -20.60 5.69 0.24
C LEU A 96 -20.45 4.19 0.51
N SER A 97 -19.23 3.65 0.43
CA SER A 97 -18.95 2.24 0.74
C SER A 97 -19.24 1.90 2.20
N ASN A 98 -18.80 2.73 3.14
CA ASN A 98 -18.98 2.46 4.58
C ASN A 98 -20.43 2.56 5.05
N ASP A 99 -21.24 3.45 4.47
CA ASP A 99 -22.65 3.60 4.83
C ASP A 99 -23.59 2.70 4.00
N PHE A 100 -23.06 1.89 3.08
CA PHE A 100 -23.84 1.07 2.15
C PHE A 100 -24.77 0.05 2.83
N LEU A 101 -24.32 -0.63 3.90
CA LEU A 101 -25.18 -1.55 4.65
C LEU A 101 -26.39 -0.84 5.26
N LYS A 102 -26.17 0.35 5.82
CA LYS A 102 -27.26 1.16 6.41
C LYS A 102 -28.25 1.61 5.34
N LEU A 103 -27.76 1.94 4.15
CA LEU A 103 -28.60 2.25 3.00
C LEU A 103 -29.47 1.05 2.59
N LEU A 104 -28.90 -0.16 2.49
CA LEU A 104 -29.66 -1.38 2.19
C LEU A 104 -30.73 -1.67 3.25
N GLN A 105 -30.43 -1.44 4.53
CA GLN A 105 -31.39 -1.63 5.61
C GLN A 105 -32.52 -0.58 5.61
N ALA A 106 -32.20 0.68 5.30
CA ALA A 106 -33.17 1.78 5.30
C ALA A 106 -34.02 1.83 4.03
N SER A 107 -33.43 1.53 2.86
CA SER A 107 -34.07 1.60 1.56
C SER A 107 -33.48 0.55 0.61
N PRO A 108 -33.92 -0.73 0.71
CA PRO A 108 -33.36 -1.84 -0.06
C PRO A 108 -33.32 -1.61 -1.58
N ILE A 109 -34.42 -1.10 -2.17
CA ILE A 109 -34.51 -0.83 -3.61
C ILE A 109 -33.47 0.23 -4.04
N ALA A 110 -33.33 1.30 -3.26
CA ALA A 110 -32.35 2.35 -3.51
C ALA A 110 -30.91 1.81 -3.42
N GLY A 111 -30.62 0.94 -2.45
CA GLY A 111 -29.33 0.28 -2.29
C GLY A 111 -28.98 -0.68 -3.45
N ILE A 112 -29.95 -1.49 -3.91
CA ILE A 112 -29.76 -2.37 -5.08
C ILE A 112 -29.47 -1.55 -6.34
N LYS A 113 -30.23 -0.47 -6.55
CA LYS A 113 -29.97 0.43 -7.69
C LYS A 113 -28.61 1.13 -7.58
N ALA A 114 -28.19 1.52 -6.38
CA ALA A 114 -26.89 2.11 -6.13
C ALA A 114 -25.74 1.13 -6.43
N LEU A 115 -25.90 -0.16 -6.10
CA LEU A 115 -24.94 -1.21 -6.46
C LEU A 115 -24.78 -1.30 -7.99
N GLY A 116 -25.88 -1.45 -8.72
CA GLY A 116 -25.81 -1.51 -10.19
C GLY A 116 -25.19 -0.24 -10.80
N ALA A 117 -25.53 0.93 -10.25
CA ALA A 117 -24.97 2.20 -10.70
C ALA A 117 -23.47 2.34 -10.39
N SER A 118 -23.00 1.79 -9.27
CA SER A 118 -21.56 1.80 -8.93
C SER A 118 -20.72 0.95 -9.89
N VAL A 119 -21.20 -0.25 -10.24
CA VAL A 119 -20.55 -1.13 -11.23
C VAL A 119 -20.52 -0.45 -12.59
N GLU A 120 -21.65 0.15 -13.00
CA GLU A 120 -21.72 0.95 -14.22
C GLU A 120 -20.70 2.10 -14.23
N GLY A 121 -20.50 2.75 -13.08
CA GLY A 121 -19.57 3.86 -12.92
C GLY A 121 -18.11 3.46 -13.04
N GLN A 122 -17.71 2.29 -12.52
CA GLN A 122 -16.31 1.87 -12.48
C GLN A 122 -15.59 2.03 -13.83
N LYS A 123 -14.50 2.78 -13.87
CA LYS A 123 -13.65 2.90 -15.07
C LYS A 123 -12.63 1.77 -15.12
N GLN A 124 -12.43 1.19 -16.29
CA GLN A 124 -11.32 0.27 -16.57
C GLN A 124 -10.00 1.00 -16.29
N LYS A 125 -9.22 0.55 -15.29
CA LYS A 125 -7.87 1.09 -15.04
C LYS A 125 -6.89 0.66 -16.14
N TRP A 126 -7.16 -0.46 -16.82
CA TRP A 126 -6.31 -1.04 -17.86
C TRP A 126 -7.21 -1.70 -18.92
N SER A 127 -7.36 -1.09 -20.09
CA SER A 127 -8.08 -1.72 -21.21
C SER A 127 -7.29 -1.58 -22.49
N PHE A 128 -6.99 -2.72 -23.11
CA PHE A 128 -6.26 -2.81 -24.37
C PHE A 128 -7.20 -3.06 -25.57
N LYS A 129 -8.53 -3.17 -25.37
CA LYS A 129 -9.53 -3.45 -26.42
C LYS A 129 -10.83 -2.65 -26.23
N PRO A 130 -11.54 -2.29 -27.32
CA PRO A 130 -12.81 -1.57 -27.24
C PRO A 130 -13.93 -2.43 -26.63
N GLU A 131 -14.85 -1.80 -25.88
CA GLU A 131 -16.07 -2.42 -25.36
C GLU A 131 -16.94 -2.95 -26.51
N VAL A 132 -17.39 -4.20 -26.41
CA VAL A 132 -18.32 -4.81 -27.37
C VAL A 132 -19.65 -5.06 -26.67
N GLU A 133 -20.75 -4.64 -27.31
CA GLU A 133 -22.11 -4.83 -26.81
C GLU A 133 -22.78 -6.01 -27.51
N TYR A 134 -23.41 -6.86 -26.71
CA TYR A 134 -24.17 -8.01 -27.16
C TYR A 134 -25.61 -7.93 -26.62
N ASN A 135 -26.53 -8.65 -27.25
CA ASN A 135 -27.91 -8.79 -26.75
C ASN A 135 -28.09 -10.20 -26.21
N VAL A 136 -28.29 -10.31 -24.90
CA VAL A 136 -28.48 -11.58 -24.20
C VAL A 136 -29.96 -11.77 -23.89
N ALA A 137 -30.47 -12.97 -24.16
CA ALA A 137 -31.85 -13.32 -23.83
C ALA A 137 -32.08 -13.30 -22.32
N TYR A 138 -33.19 -12.76 -21.86
CA TYR A 138 -33.58 -12.70 -20.45
C TYR A 138 -35.10 -12.71 -20.36
N CYS A 139 -35.70 -13.34 -19.35
CA CYS A 139 -37.14 -13.62 -19.23
C CYS A 139 -38.16 -12.61 -19.81
N SER A 140 -37.88 -11.31 -19.79
CA SER A 140 -38.71 -10.22 -20.32
C SER A 140 -38.35 -9.74 -21.75
N GLY A 141 -37.46 -10.41 -22.48
CA GLY A 141 -36.96 -10.03 -23.80
C GLY A 141 -35.45 -10.21 -23.96
N HIS A 142 -34.76 -9.14 -24.34
CA HIS A 142 -33.30 -9.12 -24.45
C HIS A 142 -32.75 -7.95 -23.65
N HIS A 143 -31.61 -8.14 -22.99
CA HIS A 143 -30.88 -7.09 -22.30
C HIS A 143 -29.48 -6.95 -22.90
N THR A 144 -28.98 -5.71 -22.92
CA THR A 144 -27.61 -5.44 -23.37
C THR A 144 -26.61 -6.04 -22.37
N PHE A 145 -25.63 -6.75 -22.90
CA PHE A 145 -24.50 -7.32 -22.20
C PHE A 145 -23.23 -6.66 -22.73
N LYS A 146 -22.46 -6.02 -21.85
CA LYS A 146 -21.19 -5.39 -22.15
C LYS A 146 -20.07 -6.18 -21.49
N GLU A 147 -19.21 -6.78 -22.30
CA GLU A 147 -18.02 -7.43 -21.78
C GLU A 147 -17.02 -6.35 -21.33
N ASP A 148 -16.73 -6.31 -20.03
CA ASP A 148 -15.86 -5.31 -19.42
C ASP A 148 -14.44 -5.82 -19.13
N GLN A 149 -14.15 -7.13 -19.32
CA GLN A 149 -12.83 -7.78 -19.08
C GLN A 149 -12.10 -7.24 -17.84
N ASP A 150 -12.83 -6.91 -16.77
CA ASP A 150 -12.24 -6.44 -15.53
C ASP A 150 -11.44 -7.57 -14.91
N TYR A 151 -10.16 -7.31 -14.63
CA TYR A 151 -9.25 -8.31 -14.04
C TYR A 151 -9.83 -8.83 -12.72
N PHE A 152 -9.79 -10.15 -12.62
CA PHE A 152 -10.52 -11.09 -11.75
C PHE A 152 -10.44 -10.85 -10.22
N TYR A 153 -9.65 -9.89 -9.73
CA TYR A 153 -9.28 -9.77 -8.31
C TYR A 153 -10.24 -8.99 -7.42
N ILE A 154 -11.20 -8.24 -7.98
CA ILE A 154 -12.00 -7.25 -7.23
C ILE A 154 -13.10 -7.90 -6.36
N TYR A 155 -13.42 -9.19 -6.54
CA TYR A 155 -14.60 -9.80 -5.89
C TYR A 155 -14.43 -11.28 -5.48
N ASP A 156 -13.20 -11.77 -5.28
CA ASP A 156 -13.00 -13.04 -4.60
C ASP A 156 -13.06 -12.84 -3.08
N ARG A 157 -13.82 -13.67 -2.37
CA ARG A 157 -14.11 -13.53 -0.94
C ARG A 157 -12.85 -13.66 -0.04
N ASN A 158 -11.74 -14.12 -0.63
CA ASN A 158 -10.44 -14.36 0.00
C ASN A 158 -9.32 -13.43 -0.52
N SER A 159 -9.64 -12.37 -1.26
CA SER A 159 -8.67 -11.38 -1.72
C SER A 159 -8.21 -10.47 -0.57
N GLU A 160 -6.91 -10.49 -0.23
CA GLU A 160 -6.29 -9.60 0.78
C GLU A 160 -5.96 -8.18 0.25
N TYR A 161 -6.42 -7.80 -0.94
CA TYR A 161 -6.04 -6.54 -1.58
C TYR A 161 -7.17 -5.49 -1.63
N HIS A 162 -7.09 -4.53 -0.69
CA HIS A 162 -7.66 -3.17 -0.68
C HIS A 162 -9.04 -2.91 -0.04
N GLU A 163 -9.11 -1.84 0.76
CA GLU A 163 -10.31 -1.25 1.39
C GLU A 163 -11.37 -0.72 0.38
N GLU A 164 -11.17 -0.94 -0.92
CA GLU A 164 -12.06 -0.52 -2.01
C GLU A 164 -13.18 -1.55 -2.32
N ASP A 165 -13.13 -2.74 -1.71
CA ASP A 165 -13.90 -3.95 -2.08
C ASP A 165 -15.19 -4.19 -1.26
N ASN A 166 -15.69 -3.19 -0.55
CA ASN A 166 -16.67 -3.39 0.53
C ASN A 166 -18.13 -3.63 0.07
N ILE A 167 -18.60 -3.05 -1.05
CA ILE A 167 -20.07 -2.98 -1.32
C ILE A 167 -20.72 -4.27 -1.83
N TYR A 168 -20.04 -5.08 -2.65
CA TYR A 168 -20.58 -6.37 -3.12
C TYR A 168 -20.64 -7.38 -1.97
N HIS A 169 -19.58 -7.49 -1.18
CA HIS A 169 -19.56 -8.39 -0.03
C HIS A 169 -20.63 -8.01 0.99
N VAL A 170 -20.77 -6.71 1.31
CA VAL A 170 -21.85 -6.21 2.16
C VAL A 170 -23.23 -6.54 1.59
N PHE A 171 -23.42 -6.44 0.27
CA PHE A 171 -24.68 -6.82 -0.38
C PHE A 171 -24.97 -8.32 -0.23
N MET A 172 -23.98 -9.18 -0.51
CA MET A 172 -24.13 -10.64 -0.41
C MET A 172 -24.36 -11.10 1.03
N ASP A 173 -23.74 -10.46 2.03
CA ASP A 173 -23.96 -10.75 3.44
C ASP A 173 -25.32 -10.22 3.95
N TRP A 174 -25.85 -9.16 3.34
CA TRP A 174 -27.19 -8.64 3.63
C TRP A 174 -28.30 -9.51 3.03
N LEU A 175 -28.05 -10.09 1.85
CA LEU A 175 -29.04 -10.81 1.02
C LEU A 175 -29.88 -11.87 1.77
N PRO A 176 -29.35 -12.69 2.72
CA PRO A 176 -30.15 -13.62 3.52
C PRO A 176 -31.27 -12.98 4.34
N ASN A 177 -31.20 -11.67 4.60
CA ASN A 177 -32.22 -10.92 5.34
C ASN A 177 -33.29 -10.29 4.42
N ALA A 178 -33.16 -10.43 3.09
CA ALA A 178 -34.10 -9.85 2.14
C ALA A 178 -35.38 -10.70 2.00
N GLU A 179 -36.51 -10.05 1.75
CA GLU A 179 -37.76 -10.77 1.49
C GLU A 179 -37.71 -11.53 0.15
N PRO A 180 -38.29 -12.74 0.06
CA PRO A 180 -38.26 -13.53 -1.17
C PRO A 180 -38.83 -12.84 -2.41
N GLU A 181 -39.84 -11.97 -2.26
CA GLU A 181 -40.38 -11.18 -3.37
C GLU A 181 -39.37 -10.13 -3.87
N LEU A 182 -38.63 -9.49 -2.95
CA LEU A 182 -37.56 -8.57 -3.34
C LEU A 182 -36.42 -9.30 -4.05
N ILE A 183 -36.06 -10.51 -3.60
CA ILE A 183 -35.02 -11.34 -4.25
C ILE A 183 -35.37 -11.63 -5.72
N LYS A 184 -36.66 -11.86 -6.03
CA LYS A 184 -37.12 -12.05 -7.42
C LYS A 184 -36.93 -10.81 -8.28
N ASP A 185 -37.07 -9.62 -7.70
CA ASP A 185 -36.98 -8.33 -8.41
C ASP A 185 -35.54 -7.80 -8.57
N ILE A 186 -34.59 -8.26 -7.75
CA ILE A 186 -33.19 -7.80 -7.78
C ILE A 186 -32.57 -7.84 -9.19
N PRO A 187 -32.67 -8.93 -9.96
CA PRO A 187 -32.10 -8.98 -11.30
C PRO A 187 -32.60 -7.86 -12.22
N ASP A 188 -33.91 -7.54 -12.19
CA ASP A 188 -34.48 -6.46 -13.00
C ASP A 188 -34.01 -5.09 -12.54
N LEU A 189 -33.85 -4.91 -11.23
CA LEU A 189 -33.36 -3.65 -10.65
C LEU A 189 -31.91 -3.39 -11.04
N LEU A 190 -31.07 -4.42 -11.06
CA LEU A 190 -29.66 -4.33 -11.43
C LEU A 190 -29.47 -4.10 -12.94
N LEU A 191 -30.18 -4.86 -13.79
CA LEU A 191 -30.10 -4.73 -15.26
C LEU A 191 -30.66 -3.40 -15.78
N LYS A 192 -31.48 -2.69 -15.00
CA LYS A 192 -31.89 -1.31 -15.30
C LYS A 192 -30.79 -0.27 -15.07
N GLN A 193 -29.78 -0.59 -14.27
CA GLN A 193 -28.72 0.36 -13.88
C GLN A 193 -27.42 0.13 -14.62
N SER A 194 -27.12 -1.12 -15.00
CA SER A 194 -25.91 -1.45 -15.75
C SER A 194 -26.13 -2.60 -16.72
N SER A 195 -25.37 -2.56 -17.81
CA SER A 195 -25.28 -3.64 -18.80
C SER A 195 -23.97 -4.42 -18.71
N LYS A 196 -23.09 -4.07 -17.77
CA LYS A 196 -21.76 -4.69 -17.61
C LYS A 196 -21.81 -6.15 -17.18
N ALA A 197 -20.87 -6.95 -17.66
CA ALA A 197 -20.77 -8.39 -17.36
C ALA A 197 -20.67 -8.66 -15.85
N MET A 198 -20.03 -7.76 -15.09
CA MET A 198 -19.99 -7.86 -13.63
C MET A 198 -21.38 -7.86 -12.97
N VAL A 199 -22.36 -7.10 -13.48
CA VAL A 199 -23.73 -7.15 -12.95
C VAL A 199 -24.40 -8.49 -13.24
N TRP A 200 -24.17 -9.07 -14.42
CA TRP A 200 -24.66 -10.40 -14.76
C TRP A 200 -24.07 -11.48 -13.84
N ARG A 201 -22.78 -11.35 -13.48
CA ARG A 201 -22.13 -12.23 -12.49
C ARG A 201 -22.84 -12.19 -11.13
N ILE A 202 -23.14 -10.99 -10.62
CA ILE A 202 -23.88 -10.80 -9.36
C ILE A 202 -25.25 -11.50 -9.44
N ILE A 203 -25.97 -11.32 -10.56
CA ILE A 203 -27.27 -11.94 -10.79
C ILE A 203 -27.18 -13.48 -10.75
N PHE A 204 -26.15 -14.07 -11.35
CA PHE A 204 -25.93 -15.52 -11.33
C PHE A 204 -25.54 -16.03 -9.94
N ASP A 205 -24.73 -15.30 -9.18
CA ASP A 205 -24.42 -15.66 -7.79
C ASP A 205 -25.68 -15.72 -6.92
N ILE A 206 -26.60 -14.76 -7.07
CA ILE A 206 -27.91 -14.78 -6.39
C ILE A 206 -28.73 -16.00 -6.86
N GLY A 207 -28.72 -16.28 -8.17
CA GLY A 207 -29.41 -17.43 -8.75
C GLY A 207 -28.92 -18.79 -8.23
N ILE A 208 -27.63 -18.91 -7.95
CA ILE A 208 -27.01 -20.10 -7.34
C ILE A 208 -27.42 -20.25 -5.87
N LEU A 209 -27.49 -19.15 -5.12
CA LEU A 209 -27.89 -19.17 -3.71
C LEU A 209 -29.39 -19.44 -3.52
N TYR A 210 -30.23 -18.97 -4.45
CA TYR A 210 -31.69 -19.12 -4.39
C TYR A 210 -32.24 -19.80 -5.66
N PRO A 211 -31.86 -21.05 -5.95
CA PRO A 211 -32.21 -21.71 -7.20
C PRO A 211 -33.71 -21.92 -7.34
N GLU A 212 -34.41 -22.18 -6.23
CA GLU A 212 -35.88 -22.34 -6.22
C GLU A 212 -36.63 -21.07 -6.68
N LEU A 213 -36.04 -19.89 -6.54
CA LEU A 213 -36.66 -18.61 -6.90
C LEU A 213 -36.26 -18.12 -8.28
N LEU A 214 -35.00 -18.34 -8.68
CA LEU A 214 -34.39 -17.66 -9.83
C LEU A 214 -33.82 -18.59 -10.89
N ALA A 215 -33.54 -19.86 -10.59
CA ALA A 215 -32.80 -20.73 -11.51
C ALA A 215 -33.50 -20.89 -12.87
N THR A 216 -34.81 -21.18 -12.88
CA THR A 216 -35.58 -21.31 -14.12
C THR A 216 -35.71 -19.98 -14.88
N ARG A 217 -35.67 -18.85 -14.17
CA ARG A 217 -35.78 -17.50 -14.74
C ARG A 217 -34.48 -17.10 -15.44
N LEU A 218 -33.34 -17.47 -14.87
CA LEU A 218 -32.02 -17.08 -15.35
C LEU A 218 -31.40 -18.09 -16.32
N LEU A 219 -31.99 -19.28 -16.44
CA LEU A 219 -31.44 -20.38 -17.24
C LEU A 219 -31.22 -19.99 -18.71
N GLU A 220 -32.18 -19.31 -19.34
CA GLU A 220 -32.07 -18.89 -20.74
C GLU A 220 -30.86 -17.96 -20.95
N SER A 221 -30.65 -17.00 -20.04
CA SER A 221 -29.48 -16.12 -20.05
C SER A 221 -28.18 -16.85 -19.76
N ALA A 222 -28.19 -17.80 -18.82
CA ALA A 222 -27.01 -18.56 -18.43
C ALA A 222 -26.54 -19.50 -19.55
N THR A 223 -27.45 -19.98 -20.39
CA THR A 223 -27.14 -20.83 -21.56
C THR A 223 -26.76 -20.04 -22.81
N ASP A 224 -26.83 -18.69 -22.76
CA ASP A 224 -26.50 -17.85 -23.90
C ASP A 224 -24.99 -17.98 -24.24
N PRO A 225 -24.63 -18.23 -25.52
CA PRO A 225 -23.23 -18.40 -25.91
C PRO A 225 -22.34 -17.21 -25.54
N VAL A 226 -22.87 -15.98 -25.56
CA VAL A 226 -22.12 -14.76 -25.19
C VAL A 226 -21.73 -14.80 -23.72
N VAL A 227 -22.67 -15.17 -22.86
CA VAL A 227 -22.47 -15.29 -21.41
C VAL A 227 -21.50 -16.43 -21.09
N LEU A 228 -21.64 -17.58 -21.76
CA LEU A 228 -20.74 -18.71 -21.56
C LEU A 228 -19.31 -18.43 -22.08
N SER A 229 -19.16 -17.57 -23.08
CA SER A 229 -17.85 -17.19 -23.62
C SER A 229 -17.11 -16.17 -22.76
N SER A 230 -17.85 -15.34 -22.01
CA SER A 230 -17.33 -14.29 -21.14
C SER A 230 -16.45 -14.83 -20.01
N THR A 231 -15.21 -14.34 -19.89
CA THR A 231 -14.33 -14.70 -18.75
C THR A 231 -14.88 -14.23 -17.41
N THR A 232 -15.67 -13.15 -17.41
CA THR A 232 -16.28 -12.56 -16.21
C THR A 232 -17.45 -13.38 -15.68
N THR A 233 -18.24 -14.01 -16.56
CA THR A 233 -19.51 -14.67 -16.17
C THR A 233 -19.53 -16.19 -16.36
N ARG A 234 -18.65 -16.79 -17.20
CA ARG A 234 -18.65 -18.22 -17.54
C ARG A 234 -18.78 -19.14 -16.34
N SER A 235 -17.87 -19.02 -15.37
CA SER A 235 -17.85 -19.91 -14.19
C SER A 235 -19.16 -19.86 -13.40
N ARG A 236 -19.74 -18.66 -13.24
CA ARG A 236 -21.01 -18.49 -12.49
C ARG A 236 -22.21 -18.95 -13.30
N ALA A 237 -22.21 -18.73 -14.62
CA ALA A 237 -23.24 -19.26 -15.50
C ALA A 237 -23.27 -20.79 -15.50
N ILE A 238 -22.11 -21.46 -15.56
CA ILE A 238 -21.99 -22.92 -15.49
C ILE A 238 -22.56 -23.46 -14.18
N ARG A 239 -22.15 -22.87 -13.05
CA ARG A 239 -22.66 -23.27 -11.72
C ARG A 239 -24.16 -23.04 -11.57
N LEU A 240 -24.69 -21.95 -12.13
CA LEU A 240 -26.13 -21.69 -12.14
C LEU A 240 -26.88 -22.74 -12.97
N ILE A 241 -26.36 -23.13 -14.15
CA ILE A 241 -26.95 -24.20 -14.95
C ILE A 241 -26.99 -25.49 -14.14
N ALA A 242 -25.87 -25.87 -13.51
CA ALA A 242 -25.80 -27.08 -12.68
C ALA A 242 -26.74 -27.02 -11.47
N ALA A 243 -26.88 -25.85 -10.81
CA ALA A 243 -27.83 -25.65 -9.72
C ALA A 243 -29.29 -25.70 -10.19
N ALA A 244 -29.59 -25.22 -11.41
CA ALA A 244 -30.92 -25.27 -12.01
C ALA A 244 -31.33 -26.68 -12.43
N TYR A 245 -30.37 -27.47 -12.89
CA TYR A 245 -30.57 -28.73 -13.60
C TYR A 245 -31.41 -29.78 -12.82
N PRO A 246 -31.23 -29.99 -11.50
CA PRO A 246 -32.07 -30.90 -10.70
C PRO A 246 -33.54 -30.48 -10.58
N HIS A 247 -33.85 -29.20 -10.79
CA HIS A 247 -35.22 -28.66 -10.70
C HIS A 247 -35.98 -28.75 -12.03
N LEU A 248 -35.32 -29.15 -13.11
CA LEU A 248 -35.92 -29.31 -14.43
C LEU A 248 -36.54 -30.69 -14.60
N ARG A 249 -37.59 -30.78 -15.41
CA ARG A 249 -38.12 -32.08 -15.86
C ARG A 249 -37.17 -32.69 -16.89
N LYS A 250 -37.23 -34.02 -17.07
CA LYS A 250 -36.34 -34.74 -18.02
C LYS A 250 -36.43 -34.22 -19.46
N ASP A 251 -37.62 -33.83 -19.92
CA ASP A 251 -37.82 -33.21 -21.23
C ASP A 251 -37.18 -31.82 -21.35
N GLN A 252 -37.11 -31.08 -20.25
CA GLN A 252 -36.45 -29.77 -20.18
C GLN A 252 -34.93 -29.91 -20.05
N GLN A 253 -34.44 -30.90 -19.30
CA GLN A 253 -33.02 -31.25 -19.20
C GLN A 253 -32.44 -31.59 -20.58
N GLU A 254 -33.12 -32.48 -21.32
CA GLU A 254 -32.73 -32.84 -22.68
C GLU A 254 -32.75 -31.62 -23.61
N LYS A 255 -33.75 -30.74 -23.49
CA LYS A 255 -33.81 -29.49 -24.29
C LYS A 255 -32.63 -28.56 -24.00
N VAL A 256 -32.27 -28.35 -22.73
CA VAL A 256 -31.15 -27.49 -22.32
C VAL A 256 -29.83 -28.03 -22.84
N GLU A 257 -29.61 -29.34 -22.69
CA GLU A 257 -28.45 -30.03 -23.23
C GLU A 257 -28.31 -29.86 -24.75
N LEU A 258 -29.42 -30.04 -25.48
CA LEU A 258 -29.43 -29.85 -26.94
C LEU A 258 -29.22 -28.39 -27.34
N THR A 259 -29.74 -27.43 -26.57
CA THR A 259 -29.47 -26.00 -26.81
C THR A 259 -27.98 -25.70 -26.66
N ILE A 260 -27.34 -26.18 -25.59
CA ILE A 260 -25.91 -25.99 -25.35
C ILE A 260 -25.05 -26.69 -26.41
N LEU A 261 -25.41 -27.92 -26.81
CA LEU A 261 -24.73 -28.67 -27.88
C LEU A 261 -24.76 -27.95 -29.24
N ASN A 262 -25.84 -27.23 -29.51
CA ASN A 262 -26.04 -26.51 -30.77
C ASN A 262 -25.71 -25.01 -30.66
N SER A 263 -25.08 -24.57 -29.56
CA SER A 263 -24.68 -23.19 -29.36
C SER A 263 -23.63 -22.74 -30.39
N ASP A 264 -23.83 -21.57 -30.94
CA ASP A 264 -22.93 -20.96 -31.92
C ASP A 264 -21.95 -20.00 -31.24
N PHE A 265 -20.65 -20.23 -31.45
CA PHE A 265 -19.54 -19.45 -30.91
C PHE A 265 -18.78 -18.68 -32.01
N GLU A 266 -19.37 -18.47 -33.18
CA GLU A 266 -18.76 -17.81 -34.35
C GLU A 266 -18.10 -16.45 -34.03
N PHE A 267 -18.64 -15.70 -33.05
CA PHE A 267 -18.15 -14.38 -32.64
C PHE A 267 -16.84 -14.40 -31.82
N THR A 268 -16.35 -15.58 -31.41
CA THR A 268 -15.15 -15.74 -30.56
C THR A 268 -13.82 -15.74 -31.34
N GLY A 269 -13.87 -15.78 -32.68
CA GLY A 269 -12.69 -15.87 -33.54
C GLY A 269 -12.10 -17.28 -33.68
N GLU A 270 -12.35 -18.18 -32.72
CA GLU A 270 -11.97 -19.61 -32.78
C GLU A 270 -13.13 -20.54 -32.32
N PRO A 271 -14.22 -20.63 -33.10
CA PRO A 271 -15.49 -21.20 -32.64
C PRO A 271 -15.39 -22.68 -32.26
N ALA A 272 -14.61 -23.48 -33.01
CA ALA A 272 -14.45 -24.91 -32.77
C ALA A 272 -13.71 -25.24 -31.46
N TYR A 273 -12.83 -24.34 -30.99
CA TYR A 273 -12.09 -24.50 -29.73
C TYR A 273 -12.99 -24.20 -28.52
N PHE A 274 -13.68 -23.06 -28.55
CA PHE A 274 -14.59 -22.64 -27.48
C PHE A 274 -15.82 -23.56 -27.35
N THR A 275 -16.37 -24.03 -28.47
CA THR A 275 -17.47 -25.02 -28.48
C THR A 275 -17.07 -26.28 -27.72
N LYS A 276 -15.85 -26.79 -27.93
CA LYS A 276 -15.38 -28.02 -27.25
C LYS A 276 -15.19 -27.81 -25.75
N ILE A 277 -14.46 -26.77 -25.35
CA ILE A 277 -14.08 -26.56 -23.95
C ILE A 277 -15.29 -26.18 -23.09
N ILE A 278 -16.05 -25.16 -23.49
CA ILE A 278 -17.16 -24.61 -22.68
C ILE A 278 -18.25 -25.66 -22.50
N ILE A 279 -18.64 -26.37 -23.56
CA ILE A 279 -19.68 -27.42 -23.48
C ILE A 279 -19.20 -28.55 -22.56
N SER A 280 -17.91 -28.92 -22.63
CA SER A 280 -17.35 -29.94 -21.74
C SER A 280 -17.36 -29.51 -20.27
N GLU A 281 -17.06 -28.25 -19.96
CA GLU A 281 -17.10 -27.71 -18.60
C GLU A 281 -18.52 -27.73 -18.03
N VAL A 282 -19.52 -27.30 -18.82
CA VAL A 282 -20.93 -27.34 -18.42
C VAL A 282 -21.37 -28.77 -18.09
N PHE A 283 -21.05 -29.74 -18.95
CA PHE A 283 -21.47 -31.13 -18.77
C PHE A 283 -20.69 -31.85 -17.66
N LYS A 284 -19.43 -31.50 -17.41
CA LYS A 284 -18.66 -31.96 -16.25
C LYS A 284 -19.29 -31.48 -14.94
N GLU A 285 -19.69 -30.22 -14.87
CA GLU A 285 -20.33 -29.65 -13.66
C GLU A 285 -21.71 -30.28 -13.37
N ILE A 286 -22.51 -30.57 -14.40
CA ILE A 286 -23.79 -31.29 -14.26
C ILE A 286 -23.55 -32.76 -13.81
N GLY A 287 -22.44 -33.36 -14.28
CA GLY A 287 -22.04 -34.72 -13.99
C GLY A 287 -22.56 -35.72 -15.02
N LYS A 288 -21.67 -36.60 -15.50
CA LYS A 288 -21.92 -37.56 -16.58
C LYS A 288 -23.15 -38.45 -16.37
N GLU A 289 -23.39 -38.89 -15.14
CA GLU A 289 -24.51 -39.78 -14.79
C GLU A 289 -25.86 -39.06 -14.73
N ASN A 290 -25.85 -37.73 -14.65
CA ASN A 290 -27.06 -36.91 -14.55
C ASN A 290 -27.57 -36.44 -15.93
N LEU A 291 -26.76 -36.51 -16.99
CA LEU A 291 -27.11 -36.07 -18.35
C LEU A 291 -28.23 -36.93 -18.95
N ALA A 292 -29.29 -36.27 -19.42
CA ALA A 292 -30.48 -36.90 -19.98
C ALA A 292 -30.27 -37.36 -21.43
N SER A 293 -29.60 -36.56 -22.27
CA SER A 293 -29.41 -36.89 -23.69
C SER A 293 -28.27 -37.90 -23.90
N PRO A 294 -28.49 -38.95 -24.72
CA PRO A 294 -27.41 -39.82 -25.19
C PRO A 294 -26.31 -39.07 -25.94
N GLN A 295 -26.65 -38.00 -26.67
CA GLN A 295 -25.71 -37.23 -27.49
C GLN A 295 -24.74 -36.41 -26.62
N SER A 296 -25.21 -35.84 -25.51
CA SER A 296 -24.37 -35.10 -24.56
C SER A 296 -23.37 -36.01 -23.85
N ARG A 297 -23.81 -37.23 -23.50
CA ARG A 297 -22.94 -38.26 -22.91
C ARG A 297 -21.86 -38.71 -23.88
N GLU A 298 -22.23 -38.96 -25.13
CA GLU A 298 -21.28 -39.33 -26.19
C GLU A 298 -20.28 -38.19 -26.48
N PHE A 299 -20.73 -36.94 -26.49
CA PHE A 299 -19.86 -35.78 -26.65
C PHE A 299 -18.80 -35.69 -25.55
N LEU A 300 -19.22 -35.81 -24.29
CA LEU A 300 -18.30 -35.77 -23.15
C LEU A 300 -17.30 -36.93 -23.17
N GLU A 301 -17.75 -38.15 -23.52
CA GLU A 301 -16.87 -39.33 -23.65
C GLU A 301 -15.86 -39.20 -24.80
N ASN A 302 -16.26 -38.63 -25.92
CA ASN A 302 -15.36 -38.40 -27.06
C ASN A 302 -14.36 -37.29 -26.75
N GLN A 303 -14.75 -36.25 -26.00
CA GLN A 303 -13.82 -35.23 -25.51
C GLN A 303 -12.84 -35.79 -24.47
N GLU A 304 -13.27 -36.62 -23.52
CA GLU A 304 -12.36 -37.29 -22.57
C GLU A 304 -11.34 -38.17 -23.30
N LYS A 305 -11.75 -38.88 -24.36
CA LYS A 305 -10.84 -39.69 -25.20
C LYS A 305 -9.92 -38.84 -26.08
N GLU A 306 -10.42 -37.76 -26.69
CA GLU A 306 -9.59 -36.83 -27.48
C GLU A 306 -8.59 -36.10 -26.58
N GLN A 307 -9.00 -35.69 -25.38
CA GLN A 307 -8.15 -35.04 -24.39
C GLN A 307 -7.10 -36.02 -23.86
N SER A 308 -7.44 -37.27 -23.51
CA SER A 308 -6.43 -38.30 -23.21
C SER A 308 -5.49 -38.60 -24.40
N ALA A 309 -5.98 -38.52 -25.65
CA ALA A 309 -5.14 -38.72 -26.84
C ALA A 309 -4.29 -37.48 -27.21
N LEU A 310 -4.69 -36.29 -26.77
CA LEU A 310 -3.95 -35.03 -26.87
C LEU A 310 -2.94 -34.89 -25.71
N GLU A 311 -3.28 -35.35 -24.51
CA GLU A 311 -2.39 -35.50 -23.33
C GLU A 311 -1.27 -36.54 -23.62
N GLU A 312 -1.57 -37.58 -24.43
CA GLU A 312 -0.54 -38.46 -25.03
C GLU A 312 0.36 -37.77 -26.07
N ARG A 313 0.05 -36.55 -26.54
CA ARG A 313 0.77 -35.86 -27.62
C ARG A 313 1.36 -34.49 -27.28
N ILE A 314 0.81 -33.75 -26.33
CA ILE A 314 1.27 -32.43 -25.87
C ILE A 314 0.63 -32.20 -24.49
N ASP A 315 1.41 -32.06 -23.42
CA ASP A 315 0.88 -31.55 -22.15
C ASP A 315 1.57 -30.26 -21.73
N VAL A 316 0.83 -29.17 -21.91
CA VAL A 316 1.14 -27.78 -21.58
C VAL A 316 0.14 -27.35 -20.50
N VAL A 317 0.60 -26.67 -19.44
CA VAL A 317 -0.27 -25.85 -18.58
C VAL A 317 0.41 -24.50 -18.29
N PRO A 318 -0.23 -23.39 -18.67
CA PRO A 318 -0.25 -22.17 -17.87
C PRO A 318 -1.72 -21.71 -17.72
N THR A 319 -2.22 -21.02 -16.70
CA THR A 319 -1.74 -20.38 -15.46
C THR A 319 -3.02 -19.87 -14.78
N GLU A 320 -3.10 -19.78 -13.46
CA GLU A 320 -3.69 -18.61 -12.77
C GLU A 320 -3.41 -18.64 -11.25
N GLU A 321 -3.40 -17.44 -10.68
CA GLU A 321 -2.85 -17.05 -9.38
C GLU A 321 -3.68 -17.51 -8.16
N VAL A 322 -3.02 -17.50 -7.00
CA VAL A 322 -3.49 -17.97 -5.68
C VAL A 322 -3.89 -16.78 -4.80
N PRO A 323 -4.93 -16.88 -3.93
CA PRO A 323 -4.69 -17.02 -2.48
C PRO A 323 -5.58 -18.04 -1.74
N VAL A 324 -5.07 -18.56 -0.63
CA VAL A 324 -5.45 -19.79 0.12
C VAL A 324 -6.53 -19.56 1.19
N THR A 325 -7.37 -20.57 1.51
CA THR A 325 -7.78 -20.88 2.91
C THR A 325 -8.31 -22.31 3.11
N ILE A 326 -8.07 -22.81 4.32
CA ILE A 326 -8.11 -24.19 4.84
C ILE A 326 -9.54 -24.59 5.31
N ASP A 327 -10.06 -25.81 5.00
CA ASP A 327 -10.12 -26.95 5.95
C ASP A 327 -10.90 -28.21 5.47
N GLU A 328 -10.30 -29.36 5.82
CA GLU A 328 -10.77 -30.75 6.01
C GLU A 328 -11.92 -31.42 5.22
N ARG A 329 -11.56 -32.51 4.50
CA ARG A 329 -12.07 -33.87 4.81
C ARG A 329 -11.19 -34.99 4.25
N THR A 330 -10.80 -35.88 5.15
CA THR A 330 -9.99 -37.10 5.02
C THR A 330 -10.73 -38.27 4.34
N LYS A 331 -10.02 -39.07 3.51
CA LYS A 331 -9.79 -40.53 3.72
C LYS A 331 -9.04 -41.23 2.57
N ASN A 332 -7.94 -41.86 3.00
CA ASN A 332 -7.43 -43.20 2.69
C ASN A 332 -7.05 -43.65 1.26
N GLU A 333 -5.75 -43.96 1.19
CA GLU A 333 -5.15 -45.24 0.75
C GLU A 333 -5.02 -45.54 -0.75
N THR A 334 -3.79 -45.31 -1.21
CA THR A 334 -2.92 -46.24 -1.95
C THR A 334 -3.55 -47.09 -3.05
N THR A 335 -3.19 -46.77 -4.30
CA THR A 335 -2.82 -47.77 -5.33
C THR A 335 -2.01 -47.13 -6.45
N GLU A 336 -0.74 -47.52 -6.52
CA GLU A 336 0.15 -47.67 -7.68
C GLU A 336 0.07 -46.67 -8.87
N ALA A 337 1.08 -45.77 -8.88
CA ALA A 337 1.89 -45.29 -10.00
C ALA A 337 1.23 -45.04 -11.37
N VAL A 338 0.59 -43.88 -11.50
CA VAL A 338 0.63 -43.08 -12.74
C VAL A 338 1.91 -42.21 -12.68
N PRO A 339 2.65 -41.98 -13.78
CA PRO A 339 3.76 -41.03 -13.76
C PRO A 339 3.26 -39.64 -13.36
N GLU A 340 3.68 -39.12 -12.22
CA GLU A 340 3.33 -37.75 -11.79
C GLU A 340 3.77 -36.74 -12.86
N SER A 341 2.85 -35.89 -13.33
CA SER A 341 3.16 -34.85 -14.30
C SER A 341 4.02 -33.74 -13.67
N PHE A 342 4.84 -33.06 -14.46
CA PHE A 342 5.74 -31.99 -14.00
C PHE A 342 5.01 -30.90 -13.20
N SER A 343 3.80 -30.52 -13.65
CA SER A 343 2.94 -29.55 -12.98
C SER A 343 2.46 -30.03 -11.61
N SER A 344 2.14 -31.32 -11.46
CA SER A 344 1.73 -31.90 -10.18
C SER A 344 2.86 -31.89 -9.14
N VAL A 345 4.09 -32.22 -9.53
CA VAL A 345 5.27 -32.15 -8.65
C VAL A 345 5.61 -30.70 -8.30
N SER A 346 5.50 -29.78 -9.27
CA SER A 346 5.71 -28.33 -9.04
C SER A 346 4.71 -27.76 -8.04
N GLN A 347 3.42 -28.10 -8.17
CA GLN A 347 2.38 -27.70 -7.21
C GLN A 347 2.64 -28.30 -5.83
N HIS A 348 3.14 -29.54 -5.76
CA HIS A 348 3.47 -30.17 -4.49
C HIS A 348 4.62 -29.44 -3.78
N ILE A 349 5.68 -29.07 -4.51
CA ILE A 349 6.77 -28.25 -3.96
C ILE A 349 6.24 -26.88 -3.51
N GLN A 350 5.37 -26.24 -4.30
CA GLN A 350 4.75 -24.97 -3.92
C GLN A 350 3.98 -25.10 -2.60
N ASN A 351 3.15 -26.13 -2.45
CA ASN A 351 2.40 -26.39 -1.22
C ASN A 351 3.33 -26.63 -0.02
N LEU A 352 4.42 -27.37 -0.21
CA LEU A 352 5.43 -27.59 0.85
C LEU A 352 6.13 -26.30 1.29
N LEU A 353 6.25 -25.31 0.40
CA LEU A 353 6.89 -24.03 0.67
C LEU A 353 5.95 -22.98 1.26
N SER A 354 4.62 -23.20 1.28
CA SER A 354 3.61 -22.15 1.55
C SER A 354 2.99 -22.07 2.97
N ASP A 355 2.93 -23.11 3.81
CA ASP A 355 2.90 -23.03 5.32
C ASP A 355 2.70 -24.40 6.05
N GLN A 356 3.00 -24.43 7.36
CA GLN A 356 3.44 -25.51 8.30
C GLN A 356 2.42 -26.61 8.77
N PRO A 357 2.73 -27.48 9.78
CA PRO A 357 3.79 -28.49 9.97
C PRO A 357 3.15 -29.90 10.15
N GLY A 358 3.47 -30.87 9.31
CA GLY A 358 2.97 -32.25 9.47
C GLY A 358 3.93 -33.34 9.03
N ALA A 359 4.82 -33.03 8.08
CA ALA A 359 5.87 -33.92 7.61
C ALA A 359 7.23 -33.26 7.84
N ASP A 360 8.25 -34.08 8.11
CA ASP A 360 9.65 -33.64 8.15
C ASP A 360 10.03 -33.10 6.75
N PRO A 361 10.24 -31.78 6.58
CA PRO A 361 10.52 -31.20 5.27
C PRO A 361 11.77 -31.79 4.60
N ALA A 362 12.72 -32.30 5.40
CA ALA A 362 13.92 -32.98 4.89
C ALA A 362 13.57 -34.29 4.16
N VAL A 363 12.52 -34.98 4.60
CA VAL A 363 12.09 -36.29 4.08
C VAL A 363 11.15 -36.13 2.87
N THR A 364 10.53 -34.96 2.68
CA THR A 364 9.53 -34.74 1.63
C THR A 364 9.98 -33.80 0.53
N LEU A 365 10.75 -32.73 0.82
CA LEU A 365 11.08 -31.71 -0.17
C LEU A 365 12.16 -32.19 -1.15
N TRP A 366 13.30 -32.69 -0.67
CA TRP A 366 14.39 -33.10 -1.56
C TRP A 366 13.99 -34.20 -2.54
N PRO A 367 13.29 -35.28 -2.13
CA PRO A 367 12.80 -36.28 -3.07
C PRO A 367 11.89 -35.72 -4.17
N MET A 368 11.08 -34.70 -3.85
CA MET A 368 10.22 -34.03 -4.84
C MET A 368 11.03 -33.14 -5.79
N VAL A 369 12.07 -32.46 -5.29
CA VAL A 369 13.03 -31.73 -6.13
C VAL A 369 13.77 -32.69 -7.05
N THR A 370 14.26 -33.84 -6.55
CA THR A 370 14.91 -34.88 -7.37
C THR A 370 13.96 -35.44 -8.43
N LYS A 371 12.70 -35.71 -8.09
CA LYS A 371 11.68 -36.11 -9.07
C LYS A 371 11.53 -35.06 -10.18
N LEU A 372 11.45 -33.79 -9.81
CA LEU A 372 11.30 -32.70 -10.76
C LEU A 372 12.56 -32.57 -11.65
N LEU A 373 13.76 -32.71 -11.09
CA LEU A 373 15.02 -32.76 -11.85
C LEU A 373 15.03 -33.91 -12.87
N VAL A 374 14.58 -35.11 -12.48
CA VAL A 374 14.49 -36.27 -13.39
C VAL A 374 13.46 -36.03 -14.51
N LEU A 375 12.30 -35.46 -14.19
CA LEU A 375 11.28 -35.11 -15.19
C LEU A 375 11.79 -34.05 -16.18
N GLU A 376 12.61 -33.11 -15.70
CA GLU A 376 13.27 -32.13 -16.55
C GLU A 376 14.30 -32.78 -17.48
N GLU A 377 15.20 -33.62 -16.94
CA GLU A 377 16.21 -34.34 -17.74
C GLU A 377 15.56 -35.20 -18.82
N ALA A 378 14.45 -35.87 -18.50
CA ALA A 378 13.66 -36.64 -19.46
C ALA A 378 13.08 -35.75 -20.59
N ARG A 379 12.79 -34.48 -20.33
CA ARG A 379 12.30 -33.50 -21.31
C ARG A 379 13.39 -32.96 -22.24
N THR A 380 14.65 -32.90 -21.75
CA THR A 380 15.79 -32.34 -22.49
C THR A 380 16.25 -33.15 -23.72
N GLY A 381 15.59 -34.26 -24.05
CA GLY A 381 15.67 -34.89 -25.38
C GLY A 381 15.14 -34.02 -26.53
N GLY A 382 14.44 -32.92 -26.23
CA GLY A 382 14.02 -31.87 -27.16
C GLY A 382 14.46 -30.48 -26.68
N SER A 383 14.98 -29.67 -27.59
CA SER A 383 15.72 -28.41 -27.36
C SER A 383 14.89 -27.19 -26.93
N SER A 384 13.92 -27.32 -26.02
CA SER A 384 13.12 -26.19 -25.50
C SER A 384 13.49 -25.85 -24.06
N GLU A 385 13.78 -24.57 -23.81
CA GLU A 385 13.97 -23.98 -22.48
C GLU A 385 12.80 -24.35 -21.52
N LEU A 386 13.06 -24.47 -20.22
CA LEU A 386 12.02 -24.80 -19.24
C LEU A 386 10.99 -23.66 -19.15
N GLY A 387 9.73 -23.97 -18.87
CA GLY A 387 8.74 -22.93 -18.58
C GLY A 387 9.12 -22.12 -17.34
N ALA A 388 8.74 -20.84 -17.30
CA ALA A 388 9.19 -19.93 -16.25
C ALA A 388 8.68 -20.33 -14.86
N THR A 389 7.44 -20.83 -14.76
CA THR A 389 6.83 -21.28 -13.50
C THR A 389 7.58 -22.48 -12.93
N GLU A 390 7.85 -23.46 -13.78
CA GLU A 390 8.60 -24.68 -13.48
C GLU A 390 10.03 -24.37 -13.01
N ALA A 391 10.72 -23.50 -13.74
CA ALA A 391 12.08 -23.09 -13.41
C ALA A 391 12.15 -22.39 -12.05
N ILE A 392 11.16 -21.56 -11.73
CA ILE A 392 11.07 -20.89 -10.43
C ILE A 392 10.84 -21.87 -9.29
N MET A 393 9.97 -22.88 -9.47
CA MET A 393 9.75 -23.90 -8.44
C MET A 393 10.99 -24.75 -8.21
N LEU A 394 11.72 -25.09 -9.26
CA LEU A 394 13.05 -25.72 -9.15
C LEU A 394 14.03 -24.86 -8.37
N ILE A 395 14.16 -23.58 -8.72
CA ILE A 395 15.05 -22.64 -8.03
C ILE A 395 14.70 -22.61 -6.54
N LYS A 396 13.42 -22.42 -6.19
CA LYS A 396 12.96 -22.31 -4.80
C LYS A 396 13.20 -23.61 -4.03
N GLY A 397 12.87 -24.76 -4.62
CA GLY A 397 13.07 -26.07 -4.00
C GLY A 397 14.56 -26.41 -3.78
N ILE A 398 15.41 -26.19 -4.78
CA ILE A 398 16.86 -26.37 -4.66
C ILE A 398 17.43 -25.41 -3.60
N ALA A 399 17.02 -24.13 -3.65
CA ALA A 399 17.52 -23.12 -2.73
C ALA A 399 17.21 -23.47 -1.27
N GLU A 400 15.96 -23.86 -1.00
CA GLU A 400 15.50 -24.23 0.34
C GLU A 400 16.18 -25.50 0.83
N ALA A 401 16.23 -26.55 0.01
CA ALA A 401 16.87 -27.81 0.39
C ALA A 401 18.37 -27.63 0.69
N LEU A 402 19.09 -26.82 -0.10
CA LEU A 402 20.49 -26.51 0.17
C LEU A 402 20.67 -25.66 1.42
N ALA A 403 19.87 -24.60 1.60
CA ALA A 403 19.95 -23.72 2.76
C ALA A 403 19.67 -24.46 4.08
N SER A 404 18.75 -25.42 4.04
CA SER A 404 18.35 -26.23 5.18
C SER A 404 19.19 -27.50 5.38
N GLY A 405 20.18 -27.75 4.51
CA GLY A 405 21.09 -28.89 4.62
C GLY A 405 20.43 -30.25 4.36
N TRP A 406 19.35 -30.28 3.59
CA TRP A 406 18.59 -31.50 3.28
C TRP A 406 19.10 -32.23 2.03
N VAL A 407 20.00 -31.61 1.27
CA VAL A 407 20.61 -32.23 0.09
C VAL A 407 21.71 -33.21 0.51
N PRO A 408 21.68 -34.48 0.06
CA PRO A 408 22.78 -35.43 0.28
C PRO A 408 24.11 -34.88 -0.24
N ASN A 409 25.21 -35.12 0.48
CA ASN A 409 26.52 -34.56 0.16
C ASN A 409 27.00 -34.82 -1.28
N GLU A 410 26.67 -36.00 -1.84
CA GLU A 410 26.99 -36.37 -3.22
C GLU A 410 26.16 -35.63 -4.28
N GLU A 411 25.01 -35.05 -3.91
CA GLU A 411 24.08 -34.36 -4.83
C GLU A 411 24.24 -32.82 -4.79
N ILE A 412 24.96 -32.28 -3.81
CA ILE A 412 25.16 -30.83 -3.63
C ILE A 412 25.74 -30.17 -4.90
N ASP A 413 26.76 -30.78 -5.52
CA ASP A 413 27.38 -30.22 -6.73
C ASP A 413 26.44 -30.23 -7.94
N GLY A 414 25.60 -31.26 -8.06
CA GLY A 414 24.57 -31.34 -9.09
C GLY A 414 23.49 -30.26 -8.90
N ALA A 415 23.01 -30.11 -7.67
CA ALA A 415 22.02 -29.09 -7.30
C ALA A 415 22.51 -27.66 -7.60
N ILE A 416 23.75 -27.35 -7.22
CA ILE A 416 24.38 -26.04 -7.50
C ILE A 416 24.56 -25.84 -9.00
N SER A 417 25.04 -26.85 -9.72
CA SER A 417 25.23 -26.77 -11.17
C SER A 417 23.90 -26.49 -11.89
N ARG A 418 22.81 -27.10 -11.43
CA ARG A 418 21.47 -26.85 -11.95
C ARG A 418 21.02 -25.41 -11.65
N LEU A 419 21.18 -24.94 -10.43
CA LEU A 419 20.82 -23.56 -10.07
C LEU A 419 21.61 -22.54 -10.91
N ILE A 420 22.90 -22.79 -11.13
CA ILE A 420 23.73 -21.96 -12.02
C ILE A 420 23.18 -22.00 -13.46
N ALA A 421 22.78 -23.17 -13.97
CA ALA A 421 22.19 -23.27 -15.31
C ALA A 421 20.89 -22.45 -15.42
N LEU A 422 19.99 -22.54 -14.44
CA LEU A 422 18.73 -21.79 -14.41
C LEU A 422 18.95 -20.27 -14.32
N SER A 423 20.07 -19.83 -13.74
CA SER A 423 20.42 -18.40 -13.72
C SER A 423 20.74 -17.83 -15.12
N TYR A 424 20.91 -18.64 -16.16
CA TYR A 424 21.10 -18.19 -17.55
C TYR A 424 19.80 -18.14 -18.37
N HIS A 425 18.65 -18.36 -17.72
CA HIS A 425 17.35 -18.37 -18.38
C HIS A 425 17.05 -17.06 -19.14
N SER A 426 16.27 -17.11 -20.21
CA SER A 426 15.95 -15.96 -21.07
C SER A 426 15.11 -14.88 -20.38
N THR A 427 14.34 -15.24 -19.36
CA THR A 427 13.46 -14.33 -18.60
C THR A 427 14.14 -13.74 -17.36
N PRO A 428 14.02 -12.43 -17.09
CA PRO A 428 13.29 -11.44 -17.88
C PRO A 428 14.07 -11.01 -19.13
N SER A 429 13.36 -10.75 -20.23
CA SER A 429 13.96 -10.14 -21.42
C SER A 429 14.20 -8.65 -21.18
N THR A 430 15.24 -8.10 -21.79
CA THR A 430 15.57 -6.67 -21.73
C THR A 430 15.28 -5.98 -23.06
N ASN A 431 14.82 -4.74 -22.98
CA ASN A 431 14.68 -3.81 -24.11
C ASN A 431 15.46 -2.50 -23.84
N GLU A 432 15.45 -1.57 -24.78
CA GLU A 432 16.21 -0.31 -24.66
C GLU A 432 15.76 0.57 -23.48
N SER A 433 14.50 0.50 -23.05
CA SER A 433 13.97 1.29 -21.94
C SER A 433 14.12 0.64 -20.56
N THR A 434 14.53 -0.63 -20.49
CA THR A 434 14.52 -1.43 -19.25
C THR A 434 15.30 -0.78 -18.10
N GLU A 435 16.48 -0.22 -18.37
CA GLU A 435 17.30 0.46 -17.35
C GLU A 435 16.66 1.74 -16.82
N GLU A 436 16.08 2.54 -17.73
CA GLU A 436 15.41 3.80 -17.38
C GLU A 436 14.10 3.55 -16.64
N ASP A 437 13.30 2.60 -17.12
CA ASP A 437 12.03 2.21 -16.51
C ASP A 437 12.25 1.68 -15.09
N PHE A 438 13.24 0.82 -14.88
CA PHE A 438 13.57 0.29 -13.56
C PHE A 438 14.12 1.37 -12.60
N SER A 439 14.85 2.35 -13.13
CA SER A 439 15.31 3.50 -12.34
C SER A 439 14.14 4.37 -11.85
N ARG A 440 13.01 4.39 -12.57
CA ARG A 440 11.80 5.12 -12.18
C ARG A 440 10.88 4.27 -11.30
N PHE A 441 10.74 2.99 -11.64
CA PHE A 441 9.85 2.03 -10.98
C PHE A 441 10.58 0.70 -10.81
N PRO A 442 11.19 0.42 -9.64
CA PRO A 442 12.01 -0.78 -9.38
C PRO A 442 11.13 -2.03 -9.23
N THR A 443 10.51 -2.43 -10.33
CA THR A 443 9.58 -3.55 -10.45
C THR A 443 9.99 -4.42 -11.63
N TRP A 444 9.57 -5.67 -11.62
CA TRP A 444 9.81 -6.62 -12.71
C TRP A 444 8.57 -7.50 -12.88
N GLY A 445 8.40 -8.07 -14.06
CA GLY A 445 7.27 -8.95 -14.34
C GLY A 445 7.28 -10.19 -13.45
N GLY A 446 6.08 -10.69 -13.11
CA GLY A 446 5.93 -12.02 -12.53
C GLY A 446 6.59 -13.08 -13.41
N HIS A 447 7.03 -14.18 -12.81
CA HIS A 447 7.71 -15.29 -13.51
C HIS A 447 9.12 -14.96 -14.07
N SER A 448 9.91 -14.16 -13.34
CA SER A 448 11.27 -13.77 -13.73
C SER A 448 12.36 -14.73 -13.23
N VAL A 449 12.59 -15.82 -13.95
CA VAL A 449 13.53 -16.91 -13.55
C VAL A 449 14.93 -16.42 -13.13
N ARG A 450 15.60 -15.54 -13.89
CA ARG A 450 16.93 -15.05 -13.49
C ARG A 450 16.92 -14.22 -12.21
N VAL A 451 15.80 -13.54 -11.91
CA VAL A 451 15.65 -12.74 -10.70
C VAL A 451 15.55 -13.66 -9.48
N ASP A 452 14.71 -14.70 -9.56
CA ASP A 452 14.62 -15.74 -8.51
C ASP A 452 15.95 -16.49 -8.36
N ALA A 453 16.64 -16.80 -9.46
CA ALA A 453 17.94 -17.46 -9.42
C ALA A 453 19.01 -16.58 -8.74
N ALA A 454 19.01 -15.27 -9.00
CA ALA A 454 19.91 -14.34 -8.32
C ALA A 454 19.62 -14.21 -6.83
N ALA A 455 18.34 -14.19 -6.44
CA ALA A 455 17.96 -14.22 -5.02
C ALA A 455 18.41 -15.53 -4.35
N ALA A 456 18.19 -16.68 -5.00
CA ALA A 456 18.60 -17.99 -4.49
C ALA A 456 20.13 -18.12 -4.36
N ILE A 457 20.88 -17.78 -5.40
CA ILE A 457 22.35 -17.76 -5.36
C ILE A 457 22.84 -16.75 -4.31
N GLY A 458 22.17 -15.60 -4.21
CA GLY A 458 22.45 -14.58 -3.21
C GLY A 458 22.34 -15.11 -1.77
N LYS A 459 21.33 -15.92 -1.44
CA LYS A 459 21.21 -16.52 -0.09
C LYS A 459 22.46 -17.31 0.33
N PHE A 460 23.14 -17.95 -0.62
CA PHE A 460 24.32 -18.76 -0.34
C PHE A 460 25.60 -17.94 -0.10
N THR A 461 25.56 -16.61 -0.21
CA THR A 461 26.67 -15.76 0.25
C THR A 461 26.93 -15.95 1.75
N ALA A 462 25.91 -16.29 2.54
CA ALA A 462 26.05 -16.57 3.97
C ALA A 462 26.64 -17.96 4.28
N MET A 463 26.80 -18.83 3.27
CA MET A 463 27.23 -20.22 3.46
C MET A 463 28.67 -20.41 2.95
N ALA A 464 29.64 -20.41 3.86
CA ALA A 464 31.07 -20.45 3.55
C ALA A 464 31.49 -21.63 2.66
N GLU A 465 30.84 -22.80 2.80
CA GLU A 465 31.14 -24.00 2.01
C GLU A 465 30.63 -23.90 0.57
N LEU A 466 29.54 -23.17 0.34
CA LEU A 466 28.92 -23.02 -0.99
C LEU A 466 29.52 -21.83 -1.75
N TRP A 467 30.00 -20.80 -1.04
CA TRP A 467 30.52 -19.58 -1.64
C TRP A 467 31.58 -19.81 -2.73
N PRO A 468 32.62 -20.67 -2.55
CA PRO A 468 33.61 -20.93 -3.60
C PRO A 468 33.01 -21.49 -4.90
N LYS A 469 31.89 -22.21 -4.82
CA LYS A 469 31.21 -22.84 -5.96
C LYS A 469 30.35 -21.85 -6.74
N ILE A 470 29.80 -20.83 -6.08
CA ILE A 470 28.87 -19.87 -6.69
C ILE A 470 29.46 -18.48 -6.96
N ARG A 471 30.61 -18.13 -6.35
CA ARG A 471 31.17 -16.76 -6.35
C ARG A 471 31.31 -16.15 -7.74
N GLU A 472 31.74 -16.92 -8.73
CA GLU A 472 31.98 -16.41 -10.08
C GLU A 472 30.65 -16.13 -10.78
N ARG A 473 29.63 -16.98 -10.57
CA ARG A 473 28.30 -16.71 -11.12
C ARG A 473 27.63 -15.52 -10.43
N TYR A 474 27.73 -15.44 -9.10
CA TYR A 474 27.23 -14.30 -8.33
C TYR A 474 27.81 -12.97 -8.84
N LYS A 475 29.14 -12.89 -9.07
CA LYS A 475 29.77 -11.69 -9.63
C LYS A 475 29.22 -11.34 -11.02
N LYS A 476 29.00 -12.32 -11.89
CA LYS A 476 28.39 -12.07 -13.21
C LYS A 476 26.96 -11.55 -13.09
N LEU A 477 26.15 -12.11 -12.18
CA LEU A 477 24.80 -11.63 -11.93
C LEU A 477 24.78 -10.18 -11.41
N LEU A 478 25.74 -9.82 -10.57
CA LEU A 478 25.84 -8.48 -10.00
C LEU A 478 26.41 -7.44 -10.98
N PHE A 479 27.44 -7.79 -11.76
CA PHE A 479 28.19 -6.81 -12.56
C PHE A 479 27.88 -6.84 -14.06
N GLU A 480 27.34 -7.94 -14.58
CA GLU A 480 27.24 -8.18 -16.03
C GLU A 480 25.81 -8.51 -16.48
N ASP A 481 24.86 -8.78 -15.58
CA ASP A 481 23.48 -9.08 -16.00
C ASP A 481 22.80 -7.84 -16.60
N PRO A 482 22.19 -7.96 -17.79
CA PRO A 482 21.59 -6.82 -18.47
C PRO A 482 20.32 -6.31 -17.77
N HIS A 483 19.69 -7.10 -16.90
CA HIS A 483 18.45 -6.68 -16.24
C HIS A 483 18.72 -6.15 -14.81
N PRO A 484 18.36 -4.90 -14.49
CA PRO A 484 18.68 -4.28 -13.20
C PRO A 484 18.05 -4.98 -11.99
N ALA A 485 16.86 -5.59 -12.14
CA ALA A 485 16.27 -6.41 -11.07
C ALA A 485 17.15 -7.59 -10.64
N VAL A 486 17.91 -8.19 -11.56
CA VAL A 486 18.82 -9.30 -11.26
C VAL A 486 20.02 -8.79 -10.44
N ARG A 487 20.62 -7.67 -10.88
CA ARG A 487 21.72 -7.00 -10.16
C ARG A 487 21.28 -6.56 -8.75
N MET A 488 20.05 -6.05 -8.63
CA MET A 488 19.43 -5.66 -7.37
C MET A 488 19.26 -6.85 -6.40
N GLN A 489 18.76 -8.00 -6.88
CA GLN A 489 18.63 -9.19 -6.01
C GLN A 489 19.99 -9.70 -5.53
N ALA A 490 21.02 -9.65 -6.40
CA ALA A 490 22.37 -10.02 -6.01
C ALA A 490 22.91 -9.10 -4.90
N ILE A 491 22.87 -7.77 -5.09
CA ILE A 491 23.41 -6.83 -4.09
C ILE A 491 22.68 -6.89 -2.74
N ASN A 492 21.39 -7.23 -2.72
CA ASN A 492 20.61 -7.37 -1.48
C ASN A 492 21.17 -8.43 -0.52
N CYS A 493 21.91 -9.42 -1.03
CA CYS A 493 22.45 -10.51 -0.22
C CYS A 493 23.95 -10.34 0.10
N ILE A 494 24.58 -9.21 -0.25
CA ILE A 494 26.03 -9.03 -0.14
C ILE A 494 26.57 -9.19 1.28
N LEU A 495 25.77 -8.83 2.29
CA LEU A 495 26.17 -8.90 3.69
C LEU A 495 26.34 -10.33 4.21
N GLY A 496 25.87 -11.35 3.50
CA GLY A 496 26.13 -12.74 3.87
C GLY A 496 27.63 -13.09 3.89
N LEU A 497 28.46 -12.36 3.13
CA LEU A 497 29.91 -12.56 3.13
C LEU A 497 30.60 -12.01 4.40
N TRP A 498 29.91 -11.22 5.22
CA TRP A 498 30.51 -10.48 6.33
C TRP A 498 31.31 -11.37 7.30
N ASP A 499 30.76 -12.52 7.67
CA ASP A 499 31.34 -13.37 8.71
C ASP A 499 32.52 -14.24 8.24
N HIS A 500 32.63 -14.55 6.95
CA HIS A 500 33.62 -15.53 6.44
C HIS A 500 34.50 -15.03 5.28
N ASP A 501 34.10 -13.99 4.55
CA ASP A 501 34.86 -13.40 3.43
C ASP A 501 34.73 -11.87 3.40
N GLY A 502 35.07 -11.22 4.52
CA GLY A 502 35.03 -9.76 4.64
C GLY A 502 35.90 -9.01 3.61
N ASP A 503 37.09 -9.54 3.30
CA ASP A 503 37.96 -8.95 2.26
C ASP A 503 37.33 -9.07 0.85
N GLY A 504 36.67 -10.19 0.56
CA GLY A 504 35.93 -10.39 -0.68
C GLY A 504 34.71 -9.48 -0.78
N LEU A 505 33.98 -9.29 0.32
CA LEU A 505 32.86 -8.34 0.42
C LEU A 505 33.31 -6.94 0.00
N TRP A 506 34.36 -6.40 0.62
CA TRP A 506 34.78 -5.02 0.33
C TRP A 506 35.24 -4.83 -1.12
N LYS A 507 35.97 -5.79 -1.70
CA LYS A 507 36.35 -5.74 -3.12
C LYS A 507 35.13 -5.74 -4.06
N ILE A 508 34.10 -6.52 -3.73
CA ILE A 508 32.86 -6.56 -4.52
C ILE A 508 32.11 -5.22 -4.39
N VAL A 509 32.01 -4.70 -3.17
CA VAL A 509 31.33 -3.42 -2.90
C VAL A 509 32.04 -2.24 -3.55
N GLU A 510 33.36 -2.14 -3.44
CA GLU A 510 34.17 -1.11 -4.09
C GLU A 510 33.93 -1.14 -5.61
N LYS A 511 33.98 -2.32 -6.23
CA LYS A 511 33.68 -2.46 -7.65
C LYS A 511 32.23 -2.03 -7.96
N PHE A 512 31.25 -2.50 -7.19
CA PHE A 512 29.84 -2.19 -7.37
C PHE A 512 29.57 -0.69 -7.34
N VAL A 513 30.07 -0.01 -6.31
CA VAL A 513 29.93 1.44 -6.16
C VAL A 513 30.53 2.14 -7.37
N ASN A 514 31.71 1.72 -7.86
CA ASN A 514 32.39 2.33 -9.00
C ASN A 514 31.70 2.07 -10.36
N THR A 515 31.02 0.93 -10.55
CA THR A 515 30.54 0.50 -11.87
C THR A 515 29.03 0.57 -12.09
N GLU A 516 28.21 0.50 -11.04
CA GLU A 516 26.75 0.55 -11.19
C GLU A 516 26.26 1.98 -11.45
N GLU A 517 25.37 2.15 -12.42
CA GLU A 517 24.81 3.44 -12.82
C GLU A 517 23.30 3.53 -12.54
N ASN A 518 22.61 2.40 -12.39
CA ASN A 518 21.17 2.38 -12.15
C ASN A 518 20.84 2.90 -10.75
N SER A 519 20.11 4.02 -10.68
CA SER A 519 19.81 4.70 -9.42
C SER A 519 18.99 3.85 -8.43
N SER A 520 18.15 2.94 -8.92
CA SER A 520 17.41 1.97 -8.09
C SER A 520 18.36 0.96 -7.47
N VAL A 521 19.20 0.32 -8.28
CA VAL A 521 20.17 -0.69 -7.81
C VAL A 521 21.15 -0.09 -6.80
N LEU A 522 21.68 1.11 -7.07
CA LEU A 522 22.52 1.85 -6.12
C LEU A 522 21.79 2.13 -4.79
N GLY A 523 20.50 2.46 -4.84
CA GLY A 523 19.69 2.71 -3.64
C GLY A 523 19.58 1.48 -2.74
N TYR A 524 19.33 0.30 -3.32
CA TYR A 524 19.29 -0.96 -2.59
C TYR A 524 20.67 -1.36 -2.06
N GLY A 525 21.72 -1.16 -2.86
CA GLY A 525 23.10 -1.34 -2.40
C GLY A 525 23.44 -0.47 -1.20
N ALA A 526 23.16 0.83 -1.28
CA ALA A 526 23.36 1.78 -0.18
C ALA A 526 22.63 1.35 1.10
N LEU A 527 21.39 0.87 0.99
CA LEU A 527 20.61 0.37 2.12
C LEU A 527 21.30 -0.80 2.83
N GLN A 528 21.84 -1.77 2.09
CA GLN A 528 22.58 -2.87 2.70
C GLN A 528 23.87 -2.38 3.36
N LEU A 529 24.66 -1.57 2.66
CA LEU A 529 25.94 -1.10 3.18
C LEU A 529 25.80 -0.28 4.46
N CYS A 530 24.76 0.54 4.59
CA CYS A 530 24.52 1.35 5.79
C CYS A 530 24.26 0.52 7.05
N ARG A 531 23.94 -0.78 6.94
CA ARG A 531 23.87 -1.68 8.11
C ARG A 531 25.24 -1.88 8.77
N LEU A 532 26.33 -1.65 8.04
CA LEU A 532 27.71 -1.78 8.53
C LEU A 532 28.27 -0.49 9.15
N GLN A 533 27.52 0.63 9.14
CA GLN A 533 28.01 1.96 9.56
C GLN A 533 28.57 2.00 10.98
N ALA A 534 28.03 1.18 11.90
CA ALA A 534 28.49 1.12 13.27
C ALA A 534 29.79 0.31 13.44
N VAL A 535 29.99 -0.71 12.60
CA VAL A 535 31.00 -1.77 12.77
C VAL A 535 32.23 -1.55 11.86
N ALA A 536 32.04 -1.03 10.64
CA ALA A 536 33.12 -0.75 9.69
C ALA A 536 33.05 0.69 9.13
N PRO A 537 33.19 1.71 9.99
CA PRO A 537 33.09 3.10 9.56
C PRO A 537 34.25 3.54 8.64
N ASP A 538 35.44 2.96 8.79
CA ASP A 538 36.62 3.35 8.02
C ASP A 538 36.53 2.96 6.55
N GLN A 539 36.01 1.77 6.27
CA GLN A 539 35.80 1.27 4.92
C GLN A 539 34.54 1.89 4.29
N LEU A 540 33.50 2.12 5.08
CA LEU A 540 32.21 2.55 4.55
C LEU A 540 32.14 4.05 4.22
N GLU A 541 32.76 4.93 5.01
CA GLU A 541 32.66 6.38 4.76
C GLU A 541 33.09 6.78 3.33
N PRO A 542 34.25 6.36 2.79
CA PRO A 542 34.65 6.73 1.44
C PRO A 542 33.64 6.32 0.36
N LEU A 543 33.03 5.14 0.53
CA LEU A 543 32.03 4.60 -0.40
C LEU A 543 30.72 5.39 -0.35
N ILE A 544 30.27 5.79 0.85
CA ILE A 544 29.09 6.64 1.02
C ILE A 544 29.32 8.03 0.42
N LEU A 545 30.52 8.59 0.59
CA LEU A 545 30.89 9.86 -0.04
C LEU A 545 30.89 9.75 -1.56
N GLU A 546 31.40 8.65 -2.12
CA GLU A 546 31.34 8.41 -3.57
C GLU A 546 29.89 8.29 -4.07
N LEU A 547 29.04 7.55 -3.35
CA LEU A 547 27.62 7.41 -3.66
C LEU A 547 26.85 8.74 -3.56
N SER A 548 27.26 9.63 -2.66
CA SER A 548 26.66 10.97 -2.52
C SER A 548 26.85 11.86 -3.76
N GLY A 549 27.88 11.59 -4.56
CA GLY A 549 28.11 12.24 -5.85
C GLY A 549 27.31 11.64 -7.01
N LYS A 550 26.55 10.56 -6.79
CA LYS A 550 25.79 9.84 -7.82
C LYS A 550 24.29 10.04 -7.62
N LYS A 551 23.52 9.80 -8.70
CA LYS A 551 22.05 9.76 -8.61
C LYS A 551 21.63 8.45 -7.97
N VAL A 552 21.30 8.50 -6.68
CA VAL A 552 20.86 7.33 -5.89
C VAL A 552 19.38 7.50 -5.53
N SER A 553 18.57 6.48 -5.82
CA SER A 553 17.15 6.49 -5.44
C SER A 553 16.99 6.21 -3.95
N SER A 554 15.91 6.74 -3.36
CA SER A 554 15.54 6.45 -1.99
C SER A 554 14.65 5.22 -1.97
N VAL A 555 15.12 4.12 -1.38
CA VAL A 555 14.34 2.87 -1.20
C VAL A 555 13.33 3.01 -0.06
N SER A 556 13.60 3.90 0.90
CA SER A 556 12.70 4.21 2.01
C SER A 556 12.28 5.68 1.98
N ASN A 557 11.33 6.08 2.83
CA ASN A 557 10.96 7.49 2.99
C ASN A 557 12.15 8.36 3.43
N ASN A 558 13.19 7.78 4.04
CA ASN A 558 14.41 8.48 4.43
C ASN A 558 15.53 8.24 3.42
N ASN A 559 16.27 9.30 3.08
CA ASN A 559 17.46 9.19 2.25
C ASN A 559 18.60 8.50 3.02
N THR A 560 18.91 7.27 2.62
CA THR A 560 19.92 6.41 3.27
C THR A 560 21.31 7.04 3.25
N ILE A 561 21.73 7.63 2.12
CA ILE A 561 23.06 8.25 1.97
C ILE A 561 23.19 9.46 2.89
N THR A 562 22.15 10.31 2.93
CA THR A 562 22.13 11.47 3.82
C THR A 562 22.22 11.01 5.27
N SER A 563 21.41 10.03 5.67
CA SER A 563 21.42 9.49 7.04
C SER A 563 22.79 8.93 7.44
N ALA A 564 23.49 8.26 6.54
CA ALA A 564 24.83 7.73 6.78
C ALA A 564 25.88 8.85 6.92
N ILE A 565 25.82 9.89 6.09
CA ILE A 565 26.68 11.07 6.21
C ILE A 565 26.43 11.77 7.56
N SER A 566 25.17 11.97 7.95
CA SER A 566 24.80 12.56 9.25
C SER A 566 25.35 11.73 10.41
N TYR A 567 25.25 10.40 10.33
CA TYR A 567 25.82 9.49 11.32
C TYR A 567 27.34 9.63 11.41
N PHE A 568 28.05 9.61 10.28
CA PHE A 568 29.51 9.74 10.29
C PHE A 568 29.98 11.11 10.76
N ALA A 569 29.30 12.19 10.35
CA ALA A 569 29.63 13.55 10.73
C ALA A 569 29.42 13.81 12.23
N VAL A 570 28.29 13.36 12.79
CA VAL A 570 27.86 13.77 14.15
C VAL A 570 28.16 12.72 15.21
N VAL A 571 27.92 11.44 14.88
CA VAL A 571 28.06 10.33 15.83
C VAL A 571 29.48 9.78 15.85
N LYS A 572 30.16 9.74 14.70
CA LYS A 572 31.55 9.26 14.57
C LYS A 572 32.58 10.37 14.39
N GLU A 573 32.15 11.62 14.25
CA GLU A 573 33.01 12.81 14.06
C GLU A 573 34.04 12.68 12.94
N ARG A 574 33.66 12.05 11.84
CA ARG A 574 34.58 11.84 10.72
C ARG A 574 34.73 13.13 9.92
N PRO A 575 35.97 13.62 9.68
CA PRO A 575 36.20 14.93 9.06
C PRO A 575 35.56 15.10 7.68
N ALA A 576 35.62 14.06 6.83
CA ALA A 576 35.13 14.15 5.45
C ALA A 576 33.60 14.29 5.42
N SER A 577 32.87 13.46 6.17
CA SER A 577 31.41 13.59 6.32
C SER A 577 31.01 14.90 6.99
N LYS A 578 31.80 15.39 7.96
CA LYS A 578 31.55 16.68 8.62
C LYS A 578 31.64 17.85 7.64
N MET A 579 32.64 17.87 6.77
CA MET A 579 32.76 18.89 5.72
C MET A 579 31.55 18.90 4.77
N VAL A 580 31.02 17.72 4.42
CA VAL A 580 29.82 17.63 3.57
C VAL A 580 28.59 18.19 4.30
N LEU A 581 28.42 17.86 5.58
CA LEU A 581 27.32 18.40 6.39
C LEU A 581 27.42 19.92 6.58
N GLU A 582 28.62 20.45 6.86
CA GLU A 582 28.88 21.89 6.94
C GLU A 582 28.56 22.60 5.61
N HIS A 583 28.91 21.98 4.48
CA HIS A 583 28.57 22.51 3.15
C HIS A 583 27.05 22.54 2.92
N TRP A 584 26.32 21.51 3.34
CA TRP A 584 24.85 21.52 3.26
C TRP A 584 24.26 22.65 4.08
N ILE A 585 24.72 22.83 5.32
CA ILE A 585 24.28 23.91 6.22
C ILE A 585 24.56 25.26 5.57
N GLN A 586 25.79 25.53 5.14
CA GLN A 586 26.15 26.82 4.52
C GLN A 586 25.36 27.13 3.23
N ASN A 587 24.85 26.10 2.54
CA ASN A 587 24.08 26.23 1.30
C ASN A 587 22.66 25.66 1.46
N PHE A 588 22.03 25.85 2.63
CA PHE A 588 20.79 25.18 3.02
C PHE A 588 19.62 25.32 2.02
N LYS A 589 19.59 26.37 1.19
CA LYS A 589 18.62 26.53 0.10
C LYS A 589 18.64 25.36 -0.88
N ASP A 590 19.82 24.97 -1.30
CA ASP A 590 20.02 23.93 -2.32
C ASP A 590 19.94 22.52 -1.70
N TYR A 591 20.06 22.44 -0.37
CA TYR A 591 20.14 21.20 0.39
C TYR A 591 19.03 21.07 1.45
N GLU A 592 17.89 21.75 1.30
CA GLU A 592 16.76 21.70 2.26
C GLU A 592 16.38 20.26 2.60
N LYS A 593 16.23 19.41 1.58
CA LYS A 593 15.88 18.00 1.74
C LYS A 593 16.94 17.21 2.52
N ASN A 594 18.23 17.44 2.23
CA ASN A 594 19.32 16.76 2.94
C ASN A 594 19.39 17.18 4.42
N ILE A 595 19.16 18.46 4.72
CA ILE A 595 19.13 18.94 6.10
C ILE A 595 17.90 18.38 6.82
N HIS A 596 16.72 18.39 6.19
CA HIS A 596 15.52 17.78 6.74
C HIS A 596 15.75 16.30 7.09
N ASP A 597 16.29 15.51 6.16
CA ASP A 597 16.58 14.09 6.37
C ASP A 597 17.65 13.88 7.46
N THR A 598 18.64 14.78 7.55
CA THR A 598 19.63 14.81 8.63
C THR A 598 18.93 14.96 9.99
N LEU A 599 18.03 15.94 10.14
CA LEU A 599 17.31 16.20 11.38
C LEU A 599 16.47 14.99 11.81
N VAL A 600 15.76 14.36 10.86
CA VAL A 600 14.95 13.15 11.10
C VAL A 600 15.85 11.98 11.54
N SER A 601 16.97 11.76 10.86
CA SER A 601 17.89 10.66 11.18
C SER A 601 18.54 10.78 12.56
N LEU A 602 18.76 12.02 13.02
CA LEU A 602 19.43 12.30 14.29
C LEU A 602 18.49 12.31 15.50
N ARG A 603 17.17 12.19 15.30
CA ARG A 603 16.16 12.23 16.38
C ARG A 603 16.47 11.28 17.53
N ASN A 604 16.89 10.06 17.21
CA ASN A 604 17.17 9.02 18.21
C ASN A 604 18.41 9.33 19.08
N TYR A 605 19.23 10.33 18.70
CA TYR A 605 20.42 10.75 19.43
C TYR A 605 20.19 11.99 20.32
N LEU A 606 18.98 12.58 20.32
CA LEU A 606 18.67 13.75 21.13
C LEU A 606 18.64 13.43 22.64
N GLY A 607 18.10 12.28 23.02
CA GLY A 607 17.97 11.90 24.43
C GLY A 607 19.01 10.90 24.94
N ILE A 608 20.01 10.51 24.14
CA ILE A 608 20.98 9.51 24.61
C ILE A 608 21.84 10.09 25.74
N GLY A 609 22.09 9.25 26.74
CA GLY A 609 23.02 9.58 27.83
C GLY A 609 22.42 10.25 29.07
N TYR A 610 21.11 10.49 29.14
CA TYR A 610 20.48 11.02 30.38
C TYR A 610 20.36 9.97 31.50
N ALA A 611 19.87 8.75 31.23
CA ALA A 611 19.54 7.76 32.28
C ALA A 611 20.74 7.04 32.93
N THR A 612 21.75 6.66 32.15
CA THR A 612 23.02 6.02 32.56
C THR A 612 23.98 6.04 31.37
N GLY A 613 24.23 7.24 30.83
CA GLY A 613 25.06 7.42 29.65
C GLY A 613 26.52 7.06 29.91
N THR A 614 27.14 6.32 29.00
CA THR A 614 28.60 6.35 28.89
C THR A 614 29.03 7.76 28.50
N GLU A 615 30.27 8.17 28.83
CA GLU A 615 30.83 9.46 28.39
C GLU A 615 30.65 9.67 26.88
N GLN A 616 30.80 8.58 26.10
CA GLN A 616 30.57 8.57 24.66
C GLN A 616 29.13 8.95 24.25
N LYS A 617 28.11 8.44 24.95
CA LYS A 617 26.71 8.78 24.64
C LYS A 617 26.41 10.25 24.95
N THR A 618 26.93 10.75 26.07
CA THR A 618 26.81 12.18 26.44
C THR A 618 27.52 13.08 25.42
N PHE A 619 28.68 12.64 24.95
CA PHE A 619 29.45 13.34 23.93
C PHE A 619 28.68 13.42 22.60
N ILE A 620 28.14 12.30 22.11
CA ILE A 620 27.32 12.29 20.88
C ILE A 620 26.10 13.21 21.03
N ARG A 621 25.40 13.18 22.18
CA ARG A 621 24.27 14.09 22.42
C ARG A 621 24.68 15.56 22.28
N LYS A 622 25.80 15.95 22.90
CA LYS A 622 26.32 17.32 22.82
C LYS A 622 26.64 17.73 21.38
N ASN A 623 27.16 16.83 20.57
CA ASN A 623 27.40 17.09 19.15
C ASN A 623 26.11 17.34 18.36
N VAL A 624 25.05 16.57 18.63
CA VAL A 624 23.73 16.80 18.02
C VAL A 624 23.18 18.16 18.46
N ILE A 625 23.27 18.50 19.74
CA ILE A 625 22.82 19.81 20.25
C ILE A 625 23.60 20.96 19.60
N ALA A 626 24.92 20.82 19.46
CA ALA A 626 25.78 21.81 18.81
C ALA A 626 25.37 22.02 17.34
N LEU A 627 25.12 20.94 16.59
CA LEU A 627 24.62 21.01 15.22
C LEU A 627 23.28 21.77 15.12
N LEU A 628 22.33 21.49 16.03
CA LEU A 628 21.05 22.20 16.04
C LEU A 628 21.21 23.69 16.32
N HIS A 629 22.15 24.07 17.20
CA HIS A 629 22.47 25.47 17.46
C HIS A 629 23.09 26.16 16.25
N GLU A 630 24.08 25.54 15.61
CA GLU A 630 24.73 26.07 14.41
C GLU A 630 23.72 26.30 13.28
N LEU A 631 22.87 25.31 13.02
CA LEU A 631 21.80 25.42 12.04
C LEU A 631 20.84 26.56 12.41
N THR A 632 20.35 26.60 13.66
CA THR A 632 19.40 27.64 14.11
C THR A 632 19.99 29.04 14.00
N GLU A 633 21.26 29.24 14.34
CA GLU A 633 21.96 30.53 14.23
C GLU A 633 22.08 31.02 12.79
N MET A 634 22.36 30.11 11.87
CA MET A 634 22.43 30.45 10.46
C MET A 634 21.05 30.80 9.88
N LEU A 635 20.01 30.05 10.25
CA LEU A 635 18.61 30.34 9.84
C LEU A 635 18.08 31.64 10.46
N GLU A 636 18.48 31.96 11.70
CA GLU A 636 18.09 33.17 12.42
C GLU A 636 18.49 34.44 11.65
N SER A 637 19.68 34.45 11.03
CA SER A 637 20.16 35.59 10.24
C SER A 637 19.22 35.95 9.09
N VAL A 638 18.67 34.93 8.42
CA VAL A 638 17.73 35.09 7.31
C VAL A 638 16.35 35.51 7.81
N ILE A 639 15.83 34.84 8.85
CA ILE A 639 14.49 35.12 9.37
C ILE A 639 14.41 36.53 9.96
N SER A 640 15.49 37.00 10.58
CA SER A 640 15.56 38.35 11.18
C SER A 640 15.47 39.47 10.14
N ASP A 641 15.91 39.21 8.90
CA ASP A 641 15.82 40.15 7.78
C ASP A 641 14.42 40.19 7.13
N TRP A 642 13.54 39.25 7.50
CA TRP A 642 12.18 39.20 6.96
C TRP A 642 11.26 40.23 7.63
N THR A 643 10.74 41.16 6.82
CA THR A 643 9.67 42.08 7.21
C THR A 643 8.31 41.60 6.71
N PHE A 644 7.32 41.52 7.62
CA PHE A 644 5.95 41.02 7.34
C PHE A 644 5.12 41.90 6.39
N ASP A 645 5.68 43.01 5.91
CA ASP A 645 5.06 43.91 4.93
C ASP A 645 5.23 43.42 3.48
N ARG A 646 6.05 42.40 3.25
CA ARG A 646 6.23 41.75 1.94
C ARG A 646 6.02 40.24 1.98
N ALA A 647 5.82 39.67 0.79
CA ALA A 647 5.86 38.22 0.62
C ALA A 647 7.25 37.67 1.00
N PRO A 648 7.31 36.48 1.64
CA PRO A 648 8.57 35.84 1.95
C PRO A 648 9.27 35.35 0.66
N THR A 649 10.59 35.37 0.68
CA THR A 649 11.46 34.72 -0.31
C THR A 649 11.52 33.23 -0.08
N ASP A 650 11.96 32.46 -1.08
CA ASP A 650 12.15 31.02 -0.96
C ASP A 650 13.10 30.67 0.20
N GLU A 651 14.16 31.48 0.39
CA GLU A 651 15.10 31.34 1.50
C GLU A 651 14.42 31.43 2.87
N GLU A 652 13.56 32.43 3.06
CA GLU A 652 12.83 32.63 4.32
C GLU A 652 11.84 31.50 4.57
N ILE A 653 11.16 31.00 3.52
CA ILE A 653 10.25 29.85 3.62
C ILE A 653 11.02 28.60 4.06
N ILE A 654 12.13 28.30 3.40
CA ILE A 654 12.99 27.16 3.74
C ILE A 654 13.49 27.27 5.18
N SER A 655 13.97 28.44 5.60
CA SER A 655 14.46 28.65 6.96
C SER A 655 13.38 28.38 8.01
N VAL A 656 12.16 28.87 7.78
CA VAL A 656 11.03 28.64 8.68
C VAL A 656 10.62 27.16 8.72
N ASN A 657 10.64 26.46 7.58
CA ASN A 657 10.36 25.03 7.51
C ASN A 657 11.40 24.21 8.28
N LEU A 658 12.69 24.56 8.16
CA LEU A 658 13.77 23.89 8.88
C LEU A 658 13.67 24.14 10.40
N ILE A 659 13.36 25.36 10.84
CA ILE A 659 13.06 25.66 12.26
C ILE A 659 11.89 24.82 12.77
N SER A 660 10.79 24.71 11.99
CA SER A 660 9.68 23.84 12.34
C SER A 660 10.07 22.36 12.35
N THR A 661 11.02 21.93 11.52
CA THR A 661 11.49 20.55 11.51
C THR A 661 12.26 20.25 12.79
N ILE A 662 13.12 21.17 13.25
CA ILE A 662 13.86 21.04 14.52
C ILE A 662 12.87 20.89 15.69
N SER A 663 11.84 21.76 15.78
CA SER A 663 10.84 21.66 16.86
C SER A 663 10.06 20.35 16.80
N SER A 664 9.65 19.91 15.60
CA SER A 664 8.94 18.64 15.44
C SER A 664 9.82 17.47 15.89
N GLN A 665 11.12 17.45 15.57
CA GLN A 665 12.00 16.36 16.02
C GLN A 665 12.19 16.34 17.54
N LEU A 666 12.28 17.49 18.20
CA LEU A 666 12.33 17.57 19.67
C LEU A 666 11.00 17.09 20.29
N TYR A 667 9.87 17.53 19.74
CA TYR A 667 8.54 17.09 20.18
C TYR A 667 8.39 15.56 20.05
N PHE A 668 8.72 14.99 18.90
CA PHE A 668 8.64 13.54 18.68
C PHE A 668 9.61 12.75 19.55
N ALA A 669 10.79 13.30 19.85
CA ALA A 669 11.77 12.63 20.70
C ALA A 669 11.31 12.55 22.18
N PHE A 670 10.56 13.54 22.67
CA PHE A 670 10.39 13.73 24.12
C PHE A 670 8.94 13.83 24.60
N ALA A 671 8.01 14.31 23.78
CA ALA A 671 6.64 14.63 24.20
C ALA A 671 5.54 13.83 23.49
N TYR A 672 5.85 13.16 22.38
CA TYR A 672 4.92 12.28 21.68
C TYR A 672 4.69 10.94 22.43
N GLN A 673 3.65 10.18 22.07
CA GLN A 673 3.16 8.99 22.81
C GLN A 673 4.23 7.91 23.12
N ASP A 674 5.29 7.83 22.30
CA ASP A 674 6.44 6.93 22.46
C ASP A 674 7.77 7.68 22.75
N GLY A 675 7.70 8.89 23.29
CA GLY A 675 8.87 9.71 23.63
C GLY A 675 9.77 9.06 24.68
N ILE A 676 11.03 9.51 24.74
CA ILE A 676 12.04 8.99 25.66
C ILE A 676 11.57 9.20 27.11
N VAL A 677 11.43 8.10 27.84
CA VAL A 677 11.07 8.13 29.27
C VAL A 677 12.29 8.51 30.09
N LEU A 678 12.17 9.60 30.86
CA LEU A 678 13.24 10.18 31.66
C LEU A 678 12.80 10.34 33.12
N SER A 679 13.73 10.13 34.06
CA SER A 679 13.49 10.46 35.47
C SER A 679 13.37 11.97 35.69
N LEU A 680 12.75 12.43 36.78
CA LEU A 680 12.59 13.88 37.04
C LEU A 680 13.93 14.64 37.05
N ASN A 681 14.99 14.02 37.57
CA ASN A 681 16.32 14.65 37.56
C ASN A 681 16.88 14.77 36.13
N GLU A 682 16.67 13.75 35.30
CA GLU A 682 17.08 13.75 33.89
C GLU A 682 16.31 14.79 33.07
N GLN A 683 15.00 14.90 33.31
CA GLN A 683 14.16 15.92 32.70
C GLN A 683 14.69 17.32 33.02
N ARG A 684 15.14 17.57 34.26
CA ARG A 684 15.73 18.86 34.66
C ARG A 684 17.06 19.15 33.94
N VAL A 685 17.93 18.15 33.81
CA VAL A 685 19.19 18.29 33.05
C VAL A 685 18.88 18.53 31.57
N LEU A 686 17.92 17.80 30.99
CA LEU A 686 17.49 17.98 29.61
C LEU A 686 16.96 19.38 29.36
N LEU A 687 16.05 19.85 30.22
CA LEU A 687 15.53 21.22 30.13
C LEU A 687 16.66 22.25 30.15
N THR A 688 17.66 22.05 31.01
CA THR A 688 18.83 22.95 31.08
C THR A 688 19.65 22.92 29.79
N ASP A 689 19.92 21.72 29.24
CA ASP A 689 20.71 21.54 28.02
C ASP A 689 20.00 22.14 26.78
N TYR A 690 18.67 22.04 26.70
CA TYR A 690 17.89 22.48 25.54
C TYR A 690 17.26 23.87 25.67
N ALA A 691 17.20 24.46 26.87
CA ALA A 691 16.54 25.76 27.10
C ALA A 691 16.99 26.87 26.12
N PRO A 692 18.30 27.05 25.83
CA PRO A 692 18.72 28.08 24.87
C PRO A 692 18.18 27.83 23.45
N LEU A 693 18.09 26.57 23.03
CA LEU A 693 17.53 26.20 21.73
C LEU A 693 16.00 26.41 21.72
N LEU A 694 15.30 25.99 22.77
CA LEU A 694 13.85 26.16 22.88
C LEU A 694 13.43 27.63 22.86
N SER A 695 14.17 28.50 23.55
CA SER A 695 14.00 29.96 23.48
C SER A 695 14.09 30.44 22.02
N LYS A 696 15.18 30.13 21.31
CA LYS A 696 15.35 30.51 19.88
C LYS A 696 14.25 29.97 18.96
N LEU A 697 13.89 28.69 19.10
CA LEU A 697 12.82 28.10 18.29
C LEU A 697 11.48 28.80 18.53
N SER A 698 11.20 29.17 19.77
CA SER A 698 9.96 29.85 20.13
C SER A 698 9.90 31.30 19.63
N THR A 699 11.04 31.99 19.52
CA THR A 699 11.11 33.40 19.08
C THR A 699 11.20 33.56 17.56
N LEU A 700 11.75 32.57 16.85
CA LEU A 700 11.91 32.57 15.39
C LEU A 700 10.81 31.80 14.65
N GLY A 701 10.19 30.83 15.33
CA GLY A 701 9.29 29.86 14.73
C GLY A 701 7.92 30.38 14.32
N THR A 702 7.18 29.50 13.65
CA THR A 702 5.74 29.69 13.35
C THR A 702 4.89 29.38 14.58
N PRO A 703 3.58 29.69 14.56
CA PRO A 703 2.68 29.21 15.60
C PRO A 703 2.73 27.69 15.83
N LYS A 704 2.99 26.86 14.80
CA LYS A 704 3.23 25.41 14.95
C LYS A 704 4.46 25.13 15.81
N THR A 705 5.59 25.74 15.49
CA THR A 705 6.84 25.59 16.25
C THR A 705 6.61 25.93 17.72
N VAL A 706 5.93 27.05 17.98
CA VAL A 706 5.59 27.50 19.33
C VAL A 706 4.68 26.48 20.01
N TYR A 707 3.63 26.01 19.33
CA TYR A 707 2.73 24.99 19.87
C TYR A 707 3.47 23.72 20.30
N GLU A 708 4.34 23.18 19.45
CA GLU A 708 5.16 22.00 19.74
C GLU A 708 6.11 22.23 20.93
N VAL A 709 6.74 23.41 21.00
CA VAL A 709 7.59 23.80 22.14
C VAL A 709 6.76 23.89 23.43
N LEU A 710 5.56 24.46 23.39
CA LEU A 710 4.69 24.53 24.57
C LEU A 710 4.22 23.14 25.03
N GLN A 711 3.91 22.23 24.10
CA GLN A 711 3.59 20.84 24.43
C GLN A 711 4.79 20.10 25.04
N LEU A 712 5.99 20.37 24.54
CA LEU A 712 7.22 19.84 25.11
C LEU A 712 7.43 20.35 26.54
N LEU A 713 7.28 21.67 26.76
CA LEU A 713 7.43 22.28 28.08
C LEU A 713 6.37 21.79 29.07
N GLU A 714 5.13 21.55 28.61
CA GLU A 714 4.06 20.95 29.42
C GLU A 714 4.53 19.64 30.09
N ARG A 715 5.24 18.80 29.34
CA ARG A 715 5.70 17.49 29.82
C ARG A 715 6.72 17.59 30.94
N PHE A 716 7.44 18.70 31.04
CA PHE A 716 8.55 18.87 31.97
C PHE A 716 8.28 19.87 33.10
N VAL A 717 7.04 20.38 33.22
CA VAL A 717 6.67 21.33 34.29
C VAL A 717 6.99 20.80 35.68
N GLU A 718 6.79 19.49 35.92
CA GLU A 718 7.12 18.88 37.23
C GLU A 718 8.63 18.91 37.53
N ALA A 719 9.48 18.83 36.51
CA ALA A 719 10.93 18.80 36.68
C ALA A 719 11.51 20.18 37.03
N ASP A 720 11.07 21.24 36.35
CA ASP A 720 11.42 22.63 36.67
C ASP A 720 10.32 23.62 36.24
N PRO A 721 9.34 23.89 37.13
CA PRO A 721 8.21 24.75 36.78
C PRO A 721 8.61 26.22 36.58
N ASN A 722 9.72 26.66 37.18
CA ASN A 722 10.19 28.04 37.02
C ASN A 722 10.71 28.25 35.59
N LEU A 723 11.62 27.39 35.14
CA LEU A 723 12.21 27.48 33.81
C LEU A 723 11.17 27.25 32.71
N CYS A 724 10.26 26.28 32.90
CA CYS A 724 9.18 26.03 31.95
C CYS A 724 8.27 27.26 31.81
N PHE A 725 7.87 27.89 32.91
CA PHE A 725 7.04 29.10 32.84
C PHE A 725 7.78 30.25 32.15
N ASP A 726 9.06 30.47 32.48
CA ASP A 726 9.88 31.51 31.87
C ASP A 726 9.92 31.34 30.33
N LEU A 727 10.20 30.13 29.84
CA LEU A 727 10.22 29.82 28.40
C LEU A 727 8.83 29.93 27.74
N ILE A 728 7.76 29.49 28.41
CA ILE A 728 6.38 29.62 27.89
C ILE A 728 6.01 31.10 27.75
N SER A 729 6.31 31.92 28.76
CA SER A 729 6.00 33.34 28.74
C SER A 729 6.79 34.08 27.67
N GLU A 730 8.07 33.74 27.48
CA GLU A 730 8.91 34.26 26.39
C GLU A 730 8.33 33.93 25.02
N ALA A 731 7.93 32.67 24.82
CA ALA A 731 7.33 32.20 23.57
C ALA A 731 6.02 32.91 23.22
N VAL A 732 5.17 33.18 24.22
CA VAL A 732 3.88 33.85 24.05
C VAL A 732 4.03 35.36 23.86
N LEU A 733 4.92 36.00 24.61
CA LEU A 733 5.18 37.44 24.57
C LEU A 733 6.17 37.85 23.47
N ARG A 734 6.55 36.91 22.60
CA ARG A 734 7.52 37.16 21.53
C ARG A 734 7.10 38.33 20.66
N LYS A 735 8.09 39.15 20.29
CA LYS A 735 7.91 40.30 19.40
C LYS A 735 8.31 40.00 17.95
N SER A 736 8.96 38.86 17.73
CA SER A 736 9.44 38.34 16.45
C SER A 736 8.70 37.04 16.09
N GLY A 737 8.76 36.64 14.81
CA GLY A 737 8.19 35.38 14.32
C GLY A 737 7.02 35.53 13.35
N VAL A 738 6.76 34.46 12.59
CA VAL A 738 6.03 34.49 11.30
C VAL A 738 4.54 34.84 11.39
N ALA A 739 3.92 34.54 12.53
CA ALA A 739 2.53 34.86 12.82
C ALA A 739 2.31 34.87 14.34
N LYS A 740 1.25 35.57 14.73
CA LYS A 740 0.83 35.77 16.12
C LYS A 740 0.11 34.53 16.67
N TYR A 741 0.71 33.88 17.68
CA TYR A 741 0.21 32.61 18.26
C TYR A 741 -1.17 32.75 18.91
N GLU A 742 -1.46 33.93 19.45
CA GLU A 742 -2.69 34.25 20.16
C GLU A 742 -3.95 34.18 19.27
N TYR A 743 -3.81 34.15 17.95
CA TYR A 743 -4.92 33.98 17.00
C TYR A 743 -5.25 32.52 16.70
N GLU A 744 -4.44 31.56 17.16
CA GLU A 744 -4.64 30.14 16.87
C GLU A 744 -5.51 29.44 17.93
N PRO A 745 -6.65 28.82 17.55
CA PRO A 745 -7.54 28.16 18.50
C PRO A 745 -6.90 27.04 19.32
N MET A 746 -6.08 26.20 18.67
CA MET A 746 -5.33 25.14 19.36
C MET A 746 -4.31 25.73 20.33
N GLY A 747 -3.67 26.83 19.95
CA GLY A 747 -2.70 27.53 20.79
C GLY A 747 -3.35 28.14 22.03
N ALA A 748 -4.49 28.82 21.87
CA ALA A 748 -5.27 29.37 22.98
C ALA A 748 -5.72 28.28 23.96
N THR A 749 -6.19 27.14 23.45
CA THR A 749 -6.63 26.01 24.27
C THR A 749 -5.47 25.45 25.11
N LEU A 750 -4.30 25.23 24.49
CA LEU A 750 -3.12 24.75 25.19
C LEU A 750 -2.60 25.76 26.23
N PHE A 751 -2.55 27.04 25.87
CA PHE A 751 -2.11 28.10 26.79
C PHE A 751 -3.01 28.19 28.03
N VAL A 752 -4.34 28.18 27.86
CA VAL A 752 -5.30 28.18 28.97
C VAL A 752 -5.11 26.97 29.88
N LYS A 753 -4.90 25.78 29.29
CA LYS A 753 -4.60 24.54 30.04
C LYS A 753 -3.33 24.69 30.89
N LEU A 754 -2.25 25.20 30.29
CA LEU A 754 -0.98 25.43 30.98
C LEU A 754 -1.12 26.42 32.14
N VAL A 755 -1.79 27.57 31.91
CA VAL A 755 -2.03 28.54 32.98
C VAL A 755 -2.85 27.93 34.12
N GLY A 756 -3.88 27.15 33.80
CA GLY A 756 -4.67 26.41 34.79
C GLY A 756 -3.81 25.46 35.64
N LEU A 757 -2.90 24.72 35.01
CA LEU A 757 -1.93 23.85 35.68
C LEU A 757 -1.01 24.65 36.64
N PHE A 758 -0.41 25.74 36.16
CA PHE A 758 0.48 26.56 36.98
C PHE A 758 -0.22 27.21 38.18
N LEU A 759 -1.46 27.69 38.01
CA LEU A 759 -2.23 28.30 39.09
C LEU A 759 -2.73 27.28 40.12
N SER A 760 -2.97 26.03 39.70
CA SER A 760 -3.46 24.97 40.57
C SER A 760 -2.33 24.33 41.36
N ASP A 761 -1.27 23.88 40.67
CA ASP A 761 -0.27 22.98 41.24
C ASP A 761 1.06 23.68 41.56
N TYR A 762 1.36 24.80 40.88
CA TYR A 762 2.66 25.48 40.96
C TYR A 762 2.55 26.96 41.33
N ARG A 763 1.47 27.37 42.01
CA ARG A 763 1.18 28.79 42.32
C ARG A 763 2.33 29.54 43.01
N TYR A 764 3.19 28.81 43.73
CA TYR A 764 4.33 29.37 44.45
C TYR A 764 5.35 30.09 43.55
N ILE A 765 5.48 29.71 42.26
CA ILE A 765 6.44 30.33 41.33
C ILE A 765 6.13 31.81 41.09
N PHE A 766 4.85 32.19 41.25
CA PHE A 766 4.35 33.55 41.16
C PHE A 766 4.59 34.36 42.44
N SER A 767 5.39 33.86 43.38
CA SER A 767 5.95 34.71 44.44
C SER A 767 6.95 35.72 43.85
N ASP A 768 7.59 35.35 42.74
CA ASP A 768 8.43 36.22 41.93
C ASP A 768 7.59 37.28 41.21
N SER A 769 7.96 38.55 41.37
CA SER A 769 7.21 39.67 40.78
C SER A 769 7.28 39.71 39.26
N LYS A 770 8.38 39.25 38.65
CA LYS A 770 8.55 39.23 37.21
C LYS A 770 7.59 38.21 36.58
N ARG A 771 7.56 36.97 37.09
CA ARG A 771 6.65 35.93 36.58
C ARG A 771 5.17 36.29 36.75
N ARG A 772 4.81 37.02 37.81
CA ARG A 772 3.45 37.56 37.95
C ARG A 772 3.10 38.53 36.84
N THR A 773 4.00 39.48 36.54
CA THR A 773 3.80 40.43 35.45
C THR A 773 3.71 39.70 34.12
N ASP A 774 4.62 38.76 33.85
CA ASP A 774 4.64 37.99 32.60
C ASP A 774 3.35 37.16 32.42
N LEU A 775 2.79 36.58 33.50
CA LEU A 775 1.49 35.89 33.47
C LEU A 775 0.34 36.84 33.07
N ILE A 776 0.30 38.03 33.68
CA ILE A 776 -0.73 39.03 33.42
C ILE A 776 -0.64 39.49 31.97
N ASP A 777 0.57 39.76 31.47
CA ASP A 777 0.81 40.21 30.10
C ASP A 777 0.42 39.12 29.09
N CYS A 778 0.76 37.85 29.36
CA CYS A 778 0.34 36.74 28.50
C CYS A 778 -1.18 36.61 28.43
N LEU A 779 -1.88 36.67 29.57
CA LEU A 779 -3.35 36.59 29.59
C LEU A 779 -3.99 37.79 28.89
N ALA A 780 -3.45 38.99 29.07
CA ALA A 780 -3.94 40.20 28.41
C ALA A 780 -3.91 40.03 26.88
N LEU A 781 -2.85 39.45 26.32
CA LEU A 781 -2.72 39.16 24.89
C LEU A 781 -3.90 38.33 24.34
N PHE A 782 -4.25 37.22 25.00
CA PHE A 782 -5.36 36.36 24.58
C PHE A 782 -6.74 37.00 24.84
N VAL A 783 -6.86 37.82 25.88
CA VAL A 783 -8.09 38.58 26.16
C VAL A 783 -8.35 39.64 25.09
N GLU A 784 -7.30 40.33 24.63
CA GLU A 784 -7.39 41.31 23.54
C GLU A 784 -7.87 40.68 22.22
N VAL A 785 -7.43 39.45 21.93
CA VAL A 785 -7.92 38.68 20.75
C VAL A 785 -9.37 38.19 20.92
N GLY A 786 -9.86 38.08 22.15
CA GLY A 786 -11.25 37.77 22.46
C GLY A 786 -11.54 36.35 22.94
N TRP A 787 -10.54 35.62 23.44
CA TRP A 787 -10.73 34.26 23.96
C TRP A 787 -11.51 34.25 25.30
N PRO A 788 -12.71 33.61 25.36
CA PRO A 788 -13.57 33.66 26.55
C PRO A 788 -12.94 33.04 27.81
N GLU A 789 -12.23 31.93 27.66
CA GLU A 789 -11.63 31.18 28.76
C GLU A 789 -10.46 31.94 29.39
N ALA A 790 -9.63 32.59 28.55
CA ALA A 790 -8.57 33.48 29.02
C ALA A 790 -9.13 34.66 29.81
N ARG A 791 -10.25 35.24 29.34
CA ARG A 791 -10.95 36.33 30.04
C ARG A 791 -11.49 35.91 31.39
N ARG A 792 -12.03 34.70 31.50
CA ARG A 792 -12.51 34.14 32.76
C ARG A 792 -11.37 34.01 33.78
N ILE A 793 -10.26 33.39 33.38
CA ILE A 793 -9.08 33.26 34.24
C ILE A 793 -8.56 34.64 34.67
N PHE A 794 -8.46 35.59 33.73
CA PHE A 794 -8.00 36.95 34.02
C PHE A 794 -8.88 37.69 35.05
N GLN A 795 -10.19 37.43 35.06
CA GLN A 795 -11.12 38.00 36.05
C GLN A 795 -10.99 37.34 37.42
N GLU A 796 -10.74 36.03 37.46
CA GLU A 796 -10.54 35.27 38.70
C GLU A 796 -9.19 35.61 39.39
N LEU A 797 -8.22 36.15 38.64
CA LEU A 797 -6.90 36.55 39.11
C LEU A 797 -6.81 37.92 39.81
N GLN A 798 -7.94 38.56 40.14
CA GLN A 798 -7.93 39.86 40.84
C GLN A 798 -7.17 39.83 42.18
N ASP A 799 -7.00 38.64 42.79
CA ASP A 799 -6.28 38.42 44.04
C ASP A 799 -4.73 38.37 43.89
N LEU A 800 -4.20 38.37 42.66
CA LEU A 800 -2.75 38.31 42.37
C LEU A 800 -2.16 39.66 41.91
N ARG A 801 -2.97 40.73 41.87
CA ARG A 801 -2.55 42.10 41.54
C ARG A 801 -1.87 42.83 42.69
#